data_AF-A0A8C9UZT7-F1
#
_entry.id   AF-A0A8C9UZT7-F1
#
_cell.length_a   1.000
_cell.length_b   1.000
_cell.length_c   1.000
_cell.angle_alpha   90.00
_cell.angle_beta   90.00
_cell.angle_gamma   90.00
#
_symmetry.space_group_name_H-M   'P 1'
#
loop_
_entity.id
_entity.type
_entity.pdbx_description
1 polymer ?
#
loop_
_entity_poly.entity_id
_entity_poly.type
_entity_poly.pdbx_seq_one_letter_code
_entity_poly.pdbx_strand_id
1 'polypeptide(L)'
;MAAEGAEMGGSGDVVSEQETPATSEVMTTEVADAPQLVQEAAEEEESTAAAQYPTVLEEGDEEEEGELPADFDRLWRVAHENPLEFSSWTDLLQYCEQESHTTASRRALGTFLIRYPLCYGYWKKFADLEKRAGNTNRAHEVCVRGLKAIPLSVDLWIHYITLLQDTLNMNLPESTQHIRSAFESAVSAAGLDFHSDRLWEMYADWEREQSDLKAVTAIYDRVLRVPTQLYRGHFERFRAHLTAHHPQDILSTEEVGRLRAQLQQSKGGETNPEEPEEEKPPGEETPSDNTSIQDTEEDVQKMQELLLADRQKIYQQNEMEVGKRWAFEEAIKRPYFHVKPLDRAQLKAWHTYLDWEISEAEQQAQEGAVRGAEAQTSSCAGRERVLILFERCLIACALYEEFWTKYVRYLEPQSVEEARNVYRRACEVHLSHKHNMHLQWATFEERHGNITEARRVLKNLEQAMPGLAMVRLRRVGLERRTGRLDQAEELLREAVLQSKETPTLHAFYSIKLARFLLKLSKNSAKARTVLLEAIEISPDNSKLHMNLLELEVAGDPRGNGTGVQQCVSRALEAPLSPHTKLLFSQRGLQFAEDFGATVQSVLTVYDEHQKLLKELGNKKRSAENGDNDDPEKMSKLEESSAVPAPSMATPPAVPPMPMTTPPPPMMGGDMSGSHSAYGYGGWYQQQQYGGYGYQNPWNYNQYYPPS
;
A
#
# COMPACT_ATOMS: atom_id res chain seq x y z
N MET A 1 19.24 34.51 -55.85
CA MET A 1 20.38 34.46 -56.79
C MET A 1 21.59 33.99 -56.00
N ALA A 2 22.42 33.05 -56.42
CA ALA A 2 22.38 31.99 -57.45
C ALA A 2 23.47 30.96 -57.00
N ALA A 3 23.33 29.63 -57.15
CA ALA A 3 23.57 28.82 -58.36
C ALA A 3 24.90 29.18 -59.08
N GLU A 4 25.80 28.25 -59.48
CA GLU A 4 25.66 26.79 -59.67
C GLU A 4 27.04 26.07 -59.80
N GLY A 5 27.08 24.72 -59.90
CA GLY A 5 28.26 23.89 -60.27
C GLY A 5 28.74 22.90 -59.18
N ALA A 6 28.43 21.59 -59.25
CA ALA A 6 29.01 20.52 -60.10
C ALA A 6 30.40 20.02 -59.60
N GLU A 7 30.49 18.92 -58.84
CA GLU A 7 30.48 17.48 -59.23
C GLU A 7 31.85 16.92 -59.69
N MET A 8 32.37 15.90 -58.96
CA MET A 8 33.02 14.67 -59.47
C MET A 8 33.56 13.81 -58.30
N GLY A 9 33.61 12.48 -58.48
CA GLY A 9 34.28 11.54 -57.55
C GLY A 9 33.93 10.08 -57.85
N GLY A 10 34.84 9.33 -58.48
CA GLY A 10 34.63 7.94 -58.94
C GLY A 10 35.57 6.90 -58.31
N SER A 11 35.23 5.62 -58.52
CA SER A 11 35.76 4.43 -57.83
C SER A 11 37.24 4.07 -58.06
N GLY A 12 37.80 3.27 -57.15
CA GLY A 12 39.06 2.52 -57.32
C GLY A 12 39.32 1.52 -56.18
N ASP A 13 39.55 0.24 -56.51
CA ASP A 13 39.78 -0.90 -55.59
C ASP A 13 41.24 -1.02 -55.10
N VAL A 14 41.48 -1.90 -54.09
CA VAL A 14 42.45 -3.05 -54.14
C VAL A 14 42.72 -3.69 -52.75
N VAL A 15 42.36 -4.99 -52.61
CA VAL A 15 43.05 -6.13 -51.94
C VAL A 15 43.66 -5.91 -50.52
N SER A 16 43.07 -6.44 -49.43
CA SER A 16 43.31 -7.77 -48.77
C SER A 16 44.65 -7.88 -47.98
N GLU A 17 44.87 -8.68 -46.93
CA GLU A 17 44.16 -9.78 -46.20
C GLU A 17 44.64 -9.78 -44.71
N GLN A 18 44.35 -10.68 -43.75
CA GLN A 18 43.69 -12.01 -43.66
C GLN A 18 42.79 -12.01 -42.37
N GLU A 19 42.40 -13.04 -41.59
CA GLU A 19 42.71 -14.48 -41.43
C GLU A 19 41.44 -15.25 -40.91
N THR A 20 41.58 -16.42 -40.26
CA THR A 20 40.50 -17.38 -39.87
C THR A 20 40.84 -18.10 -38.51
N PRO A 21 40.03 -18.99 -37.87
CA PRO A 21 38.93 -19.85 -38.37
C PRO A 21 37.69 -20.07 -37.45
N ALA A 22 36.86 -21.06 -37.81
CA ALA A 22 35.45 -21.22 -37.42
C ALA A 22 35.08 -22.54 -36.71
N THR A 23 33.90 -22.55 -36.07
CA THR A 23 32.97 -23.67 -35.81
C THR A 23 31.57 -23.06 -35.55
N SER A 24 30.41 -23.69 -35.75
CA SER A 24 30.04 -24.91 -36.51
C SER A 24 28.51 -24.89 -36.72
N GLU A 25 28.00 -25.36 -37.86
CA GLU A 25 26.56 -25.43 -38.14
C GLU A 25 25.84 -26.53 -37.32
N VAL A 26 24.57 -26.30 -36.97
CA VAL A 26 23.64 -27.33 -36.47
C VAL A 26 22.27 -27.10 -37.13
N MET A 27 21.64 -28.18 -37.60
CA MET A 27 20.35 -28.15 -38.31
C MET A 27 19.18 -27.72 -37.40
N THR A 28 18.33 -26.82 -37.89
CA THR A 28 16.99 -26.60 -37.33
C THR A 28 16.04 -27.73 -37.74
N THR A 29 15.16 -28.16 -36.83
CA THR A 29 14.07 -29.09 -37.13
C THR A 29 12.77 -28.66 -36.44
N GLU A 30 11.81 -28.28 -37.28
CA GLU A 30 10.35 -28.22 -37.08
C GLU A 30 9.77 -29.63 -36.72
N VAL A 31 8.64 -29.85 -36.04
CA VAL A 31 7.66 -28.99 -35.29
C VAL A 31 7.16 -29.82 -34.08
N ALA A 32 6.70 -29.19 -33.00
CA ALA A 32 5.58 -29.70 -32.20
C ALA A 32 4.80 -28.52 -31.61
N ASP A 33 3.50 -28.42 -31.92
CA ASP A 33 2.68 -27.23 -31.67
C ASP A 33 1.89 -27.31 -30.35
N ALA A 34 1.55 -26.16 -29.77
CA ALA A 34 0.84 -26.04 -28.49
C ALA A 34 -0.36 -25.07 -28.61
N PRO A 35 -1.58 -25.48 -28.19
CA PRO A 35 -2.82 -24.86 -28.68
C PRO A 35 -3.04 -23.41 -28.22
N GLN A 36 -3.02 -22.48 -29.18
CA GLN A 36 -3.43 -21.10 -29.03
C GLN A 36 -4.94 -20.98 -28.80
N LEU A 37 -5.41 -20.90 -27.54
CA LEU A 37 -6.82 -20.58 -27.22
C LEU A 37 -6.98 -19.59 -26.05
N VAL A 38 -5.91 -18.90 -25.64
CA VAL A 38 -5.95 -17.84 -24.59
C VAL A 38 -5.41 -16.49 -25.09
N GLN A 39 -4.76 -16.45 -26.26
CA GLN A 39 -4.16 -15.22 -26.82
C GLN A 39 -5.05 -14.46 -27.82
N GLU A 40 -5.95 -15.14 -28.56
CA GLU A 40 -6.83 -14.47 -29.54
C GLU A 40 -7.84 -13.49 -28.91
N ALA A 41 -7.97 -13.48 -27.57
CA ALA A 41 -8.74 -12.49 -26.81
C ALA A 41 -7.89 -11.30 -26.29
N ALA A 42 -6.63 -11.17 -26.72
CA ALA A 42 -5.67 -10.22 -26.13
C ALA A 42 -4.91 -9.33 -27.13
N GLU A 43 -4.88 -9.63 -28.43
CA GLU A 43 -3.98 -8.95 -29.40
C GLU A 43 -4.61 -7.82 -30.24
N GLU A 44 -5.90 -7.50 -30.06
CA GLU A 44 -6.56 -6.32 -30.68
C GLU A 44 -6.85 -5.15 -29.70
N GLU A 45 -6.04 -4.90 -28.67
CA GLU A 45 -6.02 -3.57 -28.03
C GLU A 45 -4.68 -3.14 -27.37
N GLU A 46 -3.52 -3.48 -27.96
CA GLU A 46 -2.20 -3.13 -27.37
C GLU A 46 -1.80 -1.64 -27.53
N SER A 47 -2.58 -0.72 -26.95
CA SER A 47 -2.10 0.66 -26.71
C SER A 47 -2.57 1.37 -25.43
N THR A 48 -3.18 0.68 -24.43
CA THR A 48 -3.42 1.28 -23.09
C THR A 48 -3.48 0.27 -21.92
N ALA A 49 -2.40 -0.49 -21.69
CA ALA A 49 -2.30 -1.43 -20.57
C ALA A 49 -2.15 -0.73 -19.19
N ALA A 50 -3.23 -0.15 -18.68
CA ALA A 50 -3.39 0.29 -17.29
C ALA A 50 -4.36 -0.64 -16.54
N ALA A 51 -4.12 -0.86 -15.25
CA ALA A 51 -4.93 -1.77 -14.43
C ALA A 51 -6.35 -1.21 -14.15
N GLN A 52 -7.27 -1.41 -15.10
CA GLN A 52 -8.68 -1.05 -14.95
C GLN A 52 -9.39 -2.06 -14.05
N TYR A 53 -9.64 -1.66 -12.79
CA TYR A 53 -10.58 -2.35 -11.90
C TYR A 53 -12.03 -2.09 -12.34
N PRO A 54 -12.98 -2.99 -12.05
CA PRO A 54 -14.01 -3.35 -13.01
C PRO A 54 -14.94 -2.20 -13.39
N THR A 55 -14.95 -1.91 -14.69
CA THR A 55 -16.00 -1.15 -15.36
C THR A 55 -17.38 -1.74 -15.01
N VAL A 56 -18.40 -0.88 -14.99
CA VAL A 56 -19.80 -1.32 -14.95
C VAL A 56 -20.09 -2.16 -16.20
N LEU A 57 -21.07 -3.07 -16.13
CA LEU A 57 -21.66 -3.67 -17.34
C LEU A 57 -22.55 -2.63 -18.06
N GLU A 58 -21.95 -1.53 -18.50
CA GLU A 58 -22.58 -0.54 -19.40
C GLU A 58 -22.26 -0.90 -20.86
N GLU A 59 -22.71 -2.09 -21.29
CA GLU A 59 -22.87 -2.44 -22.71
C GLU A 59 -23.74 -3.71 -22.81
N GLY A 60 -24.96 -3.58 -23.33
CA GLY A 60 -25.83 -4.72 -23.68
C GLY A 60 -27.03 -5.03 -22.78
N ASP A 61 -27.34 -4.26 -21.74
CA ASP A 61 -28.66 -4.36 -21.09
C ASP A 61 -29.69 -3.64 -22.00
N GLU A 62 -30.42 -4.40 -22.82
CA GLU A 62 -31.77 -3.97 -23.26
C GLU A 62 -32.63 -3.85 -21.99
N GLU A 63 -33.10 -2.64 -21.69
CA GLU A 63 -33.72 -2.33 -20.42
C GLU A 63 -35.08 -3.04 -20.25
N GLU A 64 -35.09 -4.16 -19.51
CA GLU A 64 -36.28 -4.53 -18.73
C GLU A 64 -36.47 -3.46 -17.63
N GLU A 65 -37.17 -2.38 -17.98
CA GLU A 65 -37.74 -1.38 -17.05
C GLU A 65 -38.82 -2.01 -16.15
N GLY A 66 -38.41 -2.96 -15.30
CA GLY A 66 -39.21 -3.44 -14.19
C GLY A 66 -39.29 -2.38 -13.09
N GLU A 67 -40.48 -2.15 -12.55
CA GLU A 67 -40.69 -1.21 -11.44
C GLU A 67 -39.79 -1.57 -10.25
N LEU A 68 -38.82 -0.72 -9.92
CA LEU A 68 -37.91 -0.94 -8.80
C LEU A 68 -38.68 -0.98 -7.47
N PRO A 69 -38.28 -1.82 -6.48
CA PRO A 69 -38.98 -1.92 -5.21
C PRO A 69 -39.08 -0.55 -4.51
N ALA A 70 -40.22 -0.25 -3.88
CA ALA A 70 -40.59 1.11 -3.48
C ALA A 70 -39.61 1.82 -2.53
N ASP A 71 -38.81 1.07 -1.75
CA ASP A 71 -37.79 1.63 -0.86
C ASP A 71 -36.36 1.61 -1.45
N PHE A 72 -36.18 1.04 -2.65
CA PHE A 72 -34.87 0.90 -3.31
C PHE A 72 -34.22 2.27 -3.54
N ASP A 73 -34.92 3.22 -4.17
CA ASP A 73 -34.38 4.56 -4.45
C ASP A 73 -34.04 5.36 -3.17
N ARG A 74 -34.67 5.05 -2.04
CA ARG A 74 -34.34 5.65 -0.75
C ARG A 74 -33.03 5.09 -0.21
N LEU A 75 -32.89 3.76 -0.15
CA LEU A 75 -31.68 3.09 0.34
C LEU A 75 -30.49 3.28 -0.61
N TRP A 76 -30.72 3.23 -1.92
CA TRP A 76 -29.76 3.53 -2.98
C TRP A 76 -29.16 4.93 -2.81
N ARG A 77 -29.99 5.94 -2.57
CA ARG A 77 -29.54 7.31 -2.34
C ARG A 77 -28.69 7.42 -1.07
N VAL A 78 -29.12 6.84 0.05
CA VAL A 78 -28.36 6.85 1.31
C VAL A 78 -26.97 6.19 1.14
N ALA A 79 -26.89 5.08 0.41
CA ALA A 79 -25.63 4.41 0.08
C ALA A 79 -24.71 5.23 -0.86
N HIS A 80 -25.29 6.05 -1.76
CA HIS A 80 -24.52 6.94 -2.65
C HIS A 80 -24.08 8.24 -1.98
N GLU A 81 -24.86 8.75 -1.02
CA GLU A 81 -24.49 9.89 -0.17
C GLU A 81 -23.40 9.49 0.85
N ASN A 82 -23.42 8.26 1.35
CA ASN A 82 -22.46 7.72 2.32
C ASN A 82 -21.69 6.50 1.75
N PRO A 83 -20.91 6.64 0.67
CA PRO A 83 -20.35 5.50 -0.08
C PRO A 83 -19.28 4.69 0.67
N LEU A 84 -18.80 5.20 1.81
CA LEU A 84 -17.87 4.52 2.73
C LEU A 84 -18.57 3.79 3.88
N GLU A 85 -19.87 4.04 4.08
CA GLU A 85 -20.64 3.43 5.15
C GLU A 85 -21.11 2.03 4.74
N PHE A 86 -20.41 1.02 5.23
CA PHE A 86 -20.68 -0.37 4.91
C PHE A 86 -22.10 -0.80 5.30
N SER A 87 -22.66 -0.28 6.40
CA SER A 87 -24.05 -0.51 6.84
C SER A 87 -25.06 -0.13 5.77
N SER A 88 -24.94 1.09 5.22
CA SER A 88 -25.84 1.62 4.19
C SER A 88 -25.86 0.77 2.92
N TRP A 89 -24.75 0.10 2.58
CA TRP A 89 -24.71 -0.90 1.50
C TRP A 89 -25.28 -2.26 1.92
N THR A 90 -24.99 -2.77 3.13
CA THR A 90 -25.53 -4.07 3.56
C THR A 90 -27.04 -4.05 3.75
N ASP A 91 -27.60 -2.93 4.20
CA ASP A 91 -29.02 -2.76 4.42
C ASP A 91 -29.78 -2.71 3.08
N LEU A 92 -29.22 -2.00 2.08
CA LEU A 92 -29.69 -2.02 0.69
C LEU A 92 -29.66 -3.44 0.09
N LEU A 93 -28.56 -4.17 0.28
CA LEU A 93 -28.40 -5.53 -0.24
C LEU A 93 -29.34 -6.53 0.45
N GLN A 94 -29.52 -6.40 1.77
CA GLN A 94 -30.47 -7.20 2.52
C GLN A 94 -31.91 -6.92 2.08
N TYR A 95 -32.27 -5.68 1.80
CA TYR A 95 -33.58 -5.32 1.24
C TYR A 95 -33.78 -5.94 -0.15
N CYS A 96 -32.79 -5.86 -1.04
CA CYS A 96 -32.85 -6.49 -2.36
C CYS A 96 -33.00 -8.03 -2.27
N GLU A 97 -32.33 -8.67 -1.31
CA GLU A 97 -32.47 -10.11 -1.03
C GLU A 97 -33.86 -10.47 -0.45
N GLN A 98 -34.49 -9.59 0.33
CA GLN A 98 -35.83 -9.80 0.88
C GLN A 98 -36.92 -9.67 -0.19
N GLU A 99 -36.89 -8.62 -1.00
CA GLU A 99 -37.80 -8.42 -2.13
C GLU A 99 -37.55 -9.44 -3.27
N SER A 100 -36.42 -10.15 -3.25
CA SER A 100 -35.99 -11.13 -4.28
C SER A 100 -35.89 -10.56 -5.70
N HIS A 101 -35.86 -9.23 -5.86
CA HIS A 101 -35.90 -8.57 -7.15
C HIS A 101 -34.53 -8.63 -7.85
N THR A 102 -34.44 -9.36 -8.96
CA THR A 102 -33.18 -9.65 -9.66
C THR A 102 -32.47 -8.39 -10.14
N THR A 103 -33.14 -7.49 -10.88
CA THR A 103 -32.53 -6.26 -11.45
C THR A 103 -32.01 -5.30 -10.38
N ALA A 104 -32.81 -5.02 -9.34
CA ALA A 104 -32.38 -4.24 -8.17
C ALA A 104 -31.15 -4.86 -7.48
N SER A 105 -31.15 -6.19 -7.30
CA SER A 105 -30.04 -6.93 -6.70
C SER A 105 -28.76 -6.87 -7.55
N ARG A 106 -28.87 -7.04 -8.88
CA ARG A 106 -27.76 -6.88 -9.83
C ARG A 106 -27.09 -5.52 -9.69
N ARG A 107 -27.91 -4.46 -9.72
CA ARG A 107 -27.48 -3.07 -9.62
C ARG A 107 -26.78 -2.78 -8.28
N ALA A 108 -27.36 -3.23 -7.18
CA ALA A 108 -26.79 -3.09 -5.84
C ALA A 108 -25.47 -3.86 -5.67
N LEU A 109 -25.41 -5.13 -6.09
CA LEU A 109 -24.20 -5.97 -6.01
C LEU A 109 -23.08 -5.44 -6.90
N GLY A 110 -23.41 -5.02 -8.13
CA GLY A 110 -22.44 -4.43 -9.06
C GLY A 110 -21.72 -3.21 -8.49
N THR A 111 -22.49 -2.21 -8.03
CA THR A 111 -21.89 -0.99 -7.46
C THR A 111 -21.21 -1.23 -6.11
N PHE A 112 -21.75 -2.11 -5.26
CA PHE A 112 -21.12 -2.50 -4.01
C PHE A 112 -19.75 -3.17 -4.23
N LEU A 113 -19.63 -4.08 -5.19
CA LEU A 113 -18.39 -4.83 -5.44
C LEU A 113 -17.31 -3.99 -6.14
N ILE A 114 -17.66 -2.89 -6.80
CA ILE A 114 -16.69 -1.86 -7.24
C ILE A 114 -16.07 -1.14 -6.02
N ARG A 115 -16.85 -0.93 -4.94
CA ARG A 115 -16.39 -0.24 -3.71
C ARG A 115 -15.69 -1.17 -2.71
N TYR A 116 -16.17 -2.40 -2.58
CA TYR A 116 -15.66 -3.43 -1.66
C TYR A 116 -15.28 -4.72 -2.40
N PRO A 117 -14.36 -4.68 -3.38
CA PRO A 117 -14.03 -5.84 -4.22
C PRO A 117 -13.46 -7.03 -3.46
N LEU A 118 -12.96 -6.84 -2.23
CA LEU A 118 -12.41 -7.90 -1.37
C LEU A 118 -13.47 -8.72 -0.62
N CYS A 119 -14.76 -8.39 -0.76
CA CYS A 119 -15.87 -9.10 -0.12
C CYS A 119 -16.28 -10.37 -0.89
N TYR A 120 -15.42 -11.40 -0.92
CA TYR A 120 -15.62 -12.64 -1.70
C TYR A 120 -17.01 -13.32 -1.52
N GLY A 121 -17.58 -13.28 -0.32
CA GLY A 121 -18.92 -13.83 -0.05
C GLY A 121 -20.04 -13.14 -0.85
N TYR A 122 -19.86 -11.88 -1.24
CA TYR A 122 -20.82 -11.15 -2.08
C TYR A 122 -20.61 -11.41 -3.58
N TRP A 123 -19.38 -11.66 -4.03
CA TRP A 123 -19.13 -12.21 -5.38
C TRP A 123 -19.84 -13.56 -5.55
N LYS A 124 -19.73 -14.44 -4.55
CA LYS A 124 -20.50 -15.70 -4.50
C LYS A 124 -22.02 -15.46 -4.54
N LYS A 125 -22.56 -14.60 -3.67
CA LYS A 125 -24.00 -14.27 -3.67
C LYS A 125 -24.50 -13.79 -5.03
N PHE A 126 -23.68 -13.04 -5.77
CA PHE A 126 -24.00 -12.53 -7.11
C PHE A 126 -24.00 -13.66 -8.17
N ALA A 127 -23.00 -14.55 -8.17
CA ALA A 127 -23.00 -15.71 -9.06
C ALA A 127 -24.16 -16.68 -8.75
N ASP A 128 -24.43 -16.95 -7.46
CA ASP A 128 -25.60 -17.72 -6.99
C ASP A 128 -26.94 -17.03 -7.35
N LEU A 129 -26.96 -15.71 -7.61
CA LEU A 129 -28.15 -14.98 -8.06
C LEU A 129 -28.36 -15.11 -9.58
N GLU A 130 -27.32 -14.94 -10.39
CA GLU A 130 -27.42 -15.13 -11.84
C GLU A 130 -27.75 -16.60 -12.20
N LYS A 131 -27.14 -17.56 -11.49
CA LYS A 131 -27.45 -19.00 -11.64
C LYS A 131 -28.93 -19.30 -11.34
N ARG A 132 -29.51 -18.69 -10.30
CA ARG A 132 -30.94 -18.82 -9.97
C ARG A 132 -31.86 -18.11 -10.98
N ALA A 133 -31.37 -17.07 -11.67
CA ALA A 133 -32.07 -16.43 -12.77
C ALA A 133 -31.95 -17.19 -14.11
N GLY A 134 -31.22 -18.31 -14.16
CA GLY A 134 -30.96 -19.08 -15.39
C GLY A 134 -29.79 -18.57 -16.22
N ASN A 135 -29.15 -17.47 -15.82
CA ASN A 135 -28.07 -16.81 -16.56
C ASN A 135 -26.70 -17.40 -16.21
N THR A 136 -26.43 -18.63 -16.63
CA THR A 136 -25.15 -19.32 -16.37
C THR A 136 -23.94 -18.50 -16.82
N ASN A 137 -23.98 -17.93 -18.03
CA ASN A 137 -22.86 -17.14 -18.59
C ASN A 137 -22.53 -15.92 -17.70
N ARG A 138 -23.54 -15.11 -17.32
CA ARG A 138 -23.36 -13.98 -16.39
C ARG A 138 -22.86 -14.45 -15.01
N ALA A 139 -23.23 -15.65 -14.55
CA ALA A 139 -22.69 -16.22 -13.31
C ALA A 139 -21.17 -16.53 -13.42
N HIS A 140 -20.71 -17.10 -14.54
CA HIS A 140 -19.28 -17.32 -14.79
C HIS A 140 -18.52 -15.98 -14.89
N GLU A 141 -19.05 -14.99 -15.61
CA GLU A 141 -18.48 -13.64 -15.71
C GLU A 141 -18.35 -12.95 -14.34
N VAL A 142 -19.35 -13.10 -13.47
CA VAL A 142 -19.31 -12.61 -12.08
C VAL A 142 -18.19 -13.28 -11.28
N CYS A 143 -18.05 -14.61 -11.37
CA CYS A 143 -16.94 -15.32 -10.75
C CYS A 143 -15.58 -14.87 -11.29
N VAL A 144 -15.40 -14.78 -12.61
CA VAL A 144 -14.13 -14.37 -13.24
C VAL A 144 -13.76 -12.93 -12.86
N ARG A 145 -14.71 -11.99 -12.79
CA ARG A 145 -14.46 -10.63 -12.27
C ARG A 145 -14.08 -10.64 -10.78
N GLY A 146 -14.73 -11.48 -9.98
CA GLY A 146 -14.37 -11.66 -8.56
C GLY A 146 -12.98 -12.28 -8.36
N LEU A 147 -12.55 -13.19 -9.22
CA LEU A 147 -11.22 -13.79 -9.20
C LEU A 147 -10.13 -12.82 -9.70
N LYS A 148 -10.43 -11.97 -10.69
CA LYS A 148 -9.57 -10.83 -11.05
C LYS A 148 -9.43 -9.80 -9.91
N ALA A 149 -10.45 -9.69 -9.05
CA ALA A 149 -10.45 -8.80 -7.88
C ALA A 149 -9.79 -9.41 -6.63
N ILE A 150 -9.89 -10.74 -6.43
CA ILE A 150 -9.35 -11.47 -5.27
C ILE A 150 -8.71 -12.81 -5.71
N PRO A 151 -7.58 -12.80 -6.44
CA PRO A 151 -7.00 -14.03 -7.00
C PRO A 151 -6.59 -15.07 -5.94
N LEU A 152 -6.34 -14.66 -4.69
CA LEU A 152 -5.97 -15.56 -3.59
C LEU A 152 -7.19 -16.13 -2.83
N SER A 153 -8.43 -15.87 -3.25
CA SER A 153 -9.63 -16.35 -2.56
C SER A 153 -9.92 -17.82 -2.89
N VAL A 154 -9.36 -18.74 -2.09
CA VAL A 154 -9.56 -20.20 -2.17
C VAL A 154 -11.05 -20.56 -2.23
N ASP A 155 -11.90 -19.97 -1.37
CA ASP A 155 -13.35 -20.19 -1.38
C ASP A 155 -14.04 -19.78 -2.69
N LEU A 156 -13.56 -18.71 -3.34
CA LEU A 156 -14.14 -18.21 -4.59
C LEU A 156 -13.70 -19.05 -5.79
N TRP A 157 -12.45 -19.54 -5.81
CA TRP A 157 -12.00 -20.53 -6.79
C TRP A 157 -12.78 -21.84 -6.68
N ILE A 158 -12.96 -22.35 -5.46
CA ILE A 158 -13.77 -23.56 -5.20
C ILE A 158 -15.20 -23.36 -5.70
N HIS A 159 -15.81 -22.20 -5.42
CA HIS A 159 -17.16 -21.88 -5.90
C HIS A 159 -17.24 -21.79 -7.43
N TYR A 160 -16.26 -21.18 -8.11
CA TYR A 160 -16.19 -21.11 -9.56
C TYR A 160 -16.05 -22.50 -10.21
N ILE A 161 -15.19 -23.36 -9.66
CA ILE A 161 -15.00 -24.72 -10.17
C ILE A 161 -16.26 -25.57 -9.95
N THR A 162 -16.93 -25.44 -8.79
CA THR A 162 -18.24 -26.07 -8.54
C THR A 162 -19.29 -25.57 -9.54
N LEU A 163 -19.29 -24.26 -9.85
CA LEU A 163 -20.21 -23.68 -10.84
C LEU A 163 -19.97 -24.25 -12.23
N LEU A 164 -18.71 -24.45 -12.66
CA LEU A 164 -18.37 -25.10 -13.92
C LEU A 164 -18.83 -26.56 -13.95
N GLN A 165 -18.58 -27.33 -12.89
CA GLN A 165 -19.03 -28.73 -12.76
C GLN A 165 -20.57 -28.86 -12.82
N ASP A 166 -21.30 -27.91 -12.24
CA ASP A 166 -22.78 -27.89 -12.22
C ASP A 166 -23.43 -27.47 -13.55
N THR A 167 -22.71 -26.82 -14.47
CA THR A 167 -23.29 -26.12 -15.64
C THR A 167 -22.75 -26.58 -16.98
N LEU A 168 -21.50 -27.03 -17.04
CA LEU A 168 -20.90 -27.55 -18.27
C LEU A 168 -21.37 -28.97 -18.58
N ASN A 169 -21.37 -29.33 -19.86
CA ASN A 169 -21.77 -30.66 -20.29
C ASN A 169 -20.59 -31.64 -20.19
N MET A 170 -20.54 -32.43 -19.10
CA MET A 170 -19.47 -33.41 -18.82
C MET A 170 -19.29 -34.50 -19.91
N ASN A 171 -20.18 -34.59 -20.90
CA ASN A 171 -20.00 -35.46 -22.06
C ASN A 171 -19.07 -34.88 -23.15
N LEU A 172 -18.64 -33.61 -23.00
CA LEU A 172 -17.77 -32.90 -23.94
C LEU A 172 -16.34 -32.81 -23.40
N PRO A 173 -15.30 -33.30 -24.12
CA PRO A 173 -13.91 -33.22 -23.69
C PRO A 173 -13.43 -31.78 -23.39
N GLU A 174 -13.96 -30.78 -24.09
CA GLU A 174 -13.63 -29.37 -23.83
C GLU A 174 -14.04 -28.94 -22.41
N SER A 175 -15.11 -29.52 -21.85
CA SER A 175 -15.57 -29.20 -20.49
C SER A 175 -14.60 -29.73 -19.42
N THR A 176 -14.10 -30.96 -19.60
CA THR A 176 -13.06 -31.53 -18.74
C THR A 176 -11.75 -30.72 -18.84
N GLN A 177 -11.34 -30.34 -20.05
CA GLN A 177 -10.16 -29.48 -20.24
C GLN A 177 -10.32 -28.09 -19.59
N HIS A 178 -11.50 -27.47 -19.70
CA HIS A 178 -11.79 -26.19 -19.09
C HIS A 178 -11.76 -26.26 -17.55
N ILE A 179 -12.33 -27.32 -16.95
CA ILE A 179 -12.27 -27.52 -15.49
C ILE A 179 -10.82 -27.75 -15.02
N ARG A 180 -10.02 -28.55 -15.73
CA ARG A 180 -8.58 -28.73 -15.44
C ARG A 180 -7.82 -27.40 -15.52
N SER A 181 -8.09 -26.58 -16.54
CA SER A 181 -7.51 -25.23 -16.68
C SER A 181 -7.92 -24.29 -15.54
N ALA A 182 -9.16 -24.38 -15.05
CA ALA A 182 -9.62 -23.63 -13.88
C ALA A 182 -8.94 -24.09 -12.58
N PHE A 183 -8.70 -25.40 -12.40
CA PHE A 183 -7.90 -25.93 -11.29
C PHE A 183 -6.45 -25.46 -11.33
N GLU A 184 -5.76 -25.54 -12.48
CA GLU A 184 -4.39 -25.04 -12.63
C GLU A 184 -4.28 -23.53 -12.37
N SER A 185 -5.25 -22.75 -12.85
CA SER A 185 -5.35 -21.32 -12.55
C SER A 185 -5.54 -21.06 -11.05
N ALA A 186 -6.36 -21.87 -10.38
CA ALA A 186 -6.59 -21.75 -8.94
C ALA A 186 -5.34 -22.07 -8.12
N VAL A 187 -4.59 -23.13 -8.45
CA VAL A 187 -3.38 -23.49 -7.69
C VAL A 187 -2.20 -22.57 -7.99
N SER A 188 -2.12 -21.95 -9.18
CA SER A 188 -1.12 -20.90 -9.46
C SER A 188 -1.43 -19.59 -8.71
N ALA A 189 -2.71 -19.23 -8.57
CA ALA A 189 -3.12 -17.97 -7.93
C ALA A 189 -3.24 -18.06 -6.39
N ALA A 190 -3.66 -19.20 -5.85
CA ALA A 190 -3.98 -19.38 -4.43
C ALA A 190 -3.39 -20.64 -3.79
N GLY A 191 -2.77 -21.54 -4.56
CA GLY A 191 -2.26 -22.83 -4.07
C GLY A 191 -1.08 -22.75 -3.11
N LEU A 192 -0.44 -21.58 -2.97
CA LEU A 192 0.62 -21.30 -1.98
C LEU A 192 0.10 -20.66 -0.68
N ASP A 193 -1.22 -20.47 -0.51
CA ASP A 193 -1.80 -20.10 0.79
C ASP A 193 -1.67 -21.27 1.78
N PHE A 194 -1.32 -20.96 3.03
CA PHE A 194 -1.27 -21.94 4.12
C PHE A 194 -2.61 -22.68 4.36
N HIS A 195 -3.74 -22.08 3.99
CA HIS A 195 -5.08 -22.67 4.12
C HIS A 195 -5.66 -23.16 2.77
N SER A 196 -4.80 -23.39 1.77
CA SER A 196 -5.19 -23.87 0.43
C SER A 196 -5.60 -25.35 0.38
N ASP A 197 -5.50 -26.09 1.50
CA ASP A 197 -5.67 -27.55 1.57
C ASP A 197 -6.90 -28.08 0.82
N ARG A 198 -8.06 -27.43 1.00
CA ARG A 198 -9.32 -27.85 0.38
C ARG A 198 -9.32 -27.75 -1.16
N LEU A 199 -8.54 -26.84 -1.74
CA LEU A 199 -8.40 -26.72 -3.20
C LEU A 199 -7.56 -27.88 -3.74
N TRP A 200 -6.44 -28.20 -3.08
CA TRP A 200 -5.58 -29.32 -3.45
C TRP A 200 -6.29 -30.67 -3.33
N GLU A 201 -7.06 -30.87 -2.26
CA GLU A 201 -7.91 -32.06 -2.09
C GLU A 201 -8.96 -32.17 -3.21
N MET A 202 -9.69 -31.10 -3.49
CA MET A 202 -10.73 -31.10 -4.51
C MET A 202 -10.17 -31.35 -5.92
N TYR A 203 -8.94 -30.92 -6.21
CA TYR A 203 -8.28 -31.21 -7.48
C TYR A 203 -7.83 -32.69 -7.56
N ALA A 204 -7.19 -33.21 -6.52
CA ALA A 204 -6.73 -34.60 -6.46
C ALA A 204 -7.88 -35.61 -6.51
N ASP A 205 -9.04 -35.28 -5.92
CA ASP A 205 -10.22 -36.14 -5.97
C ASP A 205 -10.99 -35.99 -7.30
N TRP A 206 -10.99 -34.82 -7.94
CA TRP A 206 -11.56 -34.67 -9.29
C TRP A 206 -10.78 -35.44 -10.37
N GLU A 207 -9.44 -35.40 -10.36
CA GLU A 207 -8.64 -36.20 -11.31
C GLU A 207 -8.78 -37.71 -11.06
N ARG A 208 -9.01 -38.10 -9.81
CA ARG A 208 -9.36 -39.48 -9.44
C ARG A 208 -10.69 -39.92 -10.05
N GLU A 209 -11.69 -39.02 -10.09
CA GLU A 209 -12.96 -39.25 -10.79
C GLU A 209 -12.77 -39.31 -12.32
N GLN A 210 -11.87 -38.50 -12.89
CA GLN A 210 -11.46 -38.63 -14.30
C GLN A 210 -10.63 -39.89 -14.59
N SER A 211 -10.27 -40.66 -13.56
CA SER A 211 -9.40 -41.86 -13.61
C SER A 211 -7.95 -41.58 -14.07
N ASP A 212 -7.49 -40.34 -14.06
CA ASP A 212 -6.08 -40.00 -14.36
C ASP A 212 -5.22 -40.11 -13.09
N LEU A 213 -4.79 -41.33 -12.79
CA LEU A 213 -3.96 -41.63 -11.63
C LEU A 213 -2.55 -40.99 -11.70
N LYS A 214 -2.13 -40.46 -12.86
CA LYS A 214 -0.82 -39.79 -13.04
C LYS A 214 -0.92 -38.28 -12.82
N ALA A 215 -2.07 -37.68 -13.15
CA ALA A 215 -2.41 -36.35 -12.69
C ALA A 215 -2.51 -36.31 -11.14
N VAL A 216 -3.11 -37.33 -10.53
CA VAL A 216 -3.22 -37.43 -9.06
C VAL A 216 -1.86 -37.47 -8.36
N THR A 217 -0.88 -38.25 -8.84
CA THR A 217 0.48 -38.23 -8.27
C THR A 217 1.19 -36.90 -8.50
N ALA A 218 1.07 -36.31 -9.69
CA ALA A 218 1.66 -34.99 -9.98
C ALA A 218 1.10 -33.89 -9.07
N ILE A 219 -0.19 -33.93 -8.74
CA ILE A 219 -0.83 -33.03 -7.77
C ILE A 219 -0.27 -33.26 -6.35
N TYR A 220 -0.12 -34.53 -5.91
CA TYR A 220 0.47 -34.82 -4.61
C TYR A 220 1.94 -34.38 -4.51
N ASP A 221 2.75 -34.65 -5.53
CA ASP A 221 4.14 -34.18 -5.58
C ASP A 221 4.23 -32.64 -5.51
N ARG A 222 3.27 -31.91 -6.08
CA ARG A 222 3.20 -30.45 -5.94
C ARG A 222 2.84 -30.02 -4.52
N VAL A 223 1.71 -30.47 -3.96
CA VAL A 223 1.26 -30.02 -2.62
C VAL A 223 2.21 -30.45 -1.51
N LEU A 224 2.90 -31.59 -1.63
CA LEU A 224 3.91 -32.03 -0.66
C LEU A 224 5.13 -31.09 -0.55
N ARG A 225 5.32 -30.16 -1.50
CA ARG A 225 6.33 -29.11 -1.47
C ARG A 225 5.79 -27.76 -0.94
N VAL A 226 4.50 -27.65 -0.65
CA VAL A 226 3.83 -26.42 -0.18
C VAL A 226 3.56 -26.50 1.33
N PRO A 227 3.96 -25.51 2.13
CA PRO A 227 3.62 -25.48 3.55
C PRO A 227 2.14 -25.09 3.74
N THR A 228 1.30 -26.08 4.01
CA THR A 228 -0.14 -25.93 4.29
C THR A 228 -0.51 -26.40 5.71
N GLN A 229 -1.72 -26.08 6.17
CA GLN A 229 -2.19 -26.43 7.51
C GLN A 229 -2.36 -27.94 7.70
N LEU A 230 -2.79 -28.66 6.66
CA LEU A 230 -3.08 -30.09 6.68
C LEU A 230 -2.04 -30.93 5.90
N TYR A 231 -0.81 -30.45 5.76
CA TYR A 231 0.31 -31.14 5.08
C TYR A 231 0.47 -32.63 5.44
N ARG A 232 0.17 -33.01 6.69
CA ARG A 232 0.15 -34.41 7.16
C ARG A 232 -0.94 -35.24 6.48
N GLY A 233 -2.15 -34.69 6.36
CA GLY A 233 -3.27 -35.32 5.68
C GLY A 233 -2.99 -35.54 4.18
N HIS A 234 -2.32 -34.59 3.53
CA HIS A 234 -1.89 -34.75 2.13
C HIS A 234 -0.90 -35.89 1.97
N PHE A 235 0.05 -36.05 2.90
CA PHE A 235 1.01 -37.16 2.88
C PHE A 235 0.36 -38.51 3.23
N GLU A 236 -0.61 -38.54 4.15
CA GLU A 236 -1.40 -39.75 4.45
C GLU A 236 -2.24 -40.19 3.25
N ARG A 237 -2.92 -39.25 2.55
CA ARG A 237 -3.67 -39.55 1.32
C ARG A 237 -2.76 -39.98 0.17
N PHE A 238 -1.61 -39.32 0.00
CA PHE A 238 -0.59 -39.73 -0.98
C PHE A 238 -0.12 -41.16 -0.71
N ARG A 239 0.22 -41.49 0.54
CA ARG A 239 0.62 -42.85 0.93
C ARG A 239 -0.48 -43.88 0.67
N ALA A 240 -1.73 -43.55 0.98
CA ALA A 240 -2.87 -44.43 0.69
C ALA A 240 -3.05 -44.67 -0.82
N HIS A 241 -2.91 -43.62 -1.64
CA HIS A 241 -2.92 -43.70 -3.10
C HIS A 241 -1.76 -44.55 -3.64
N LEU A 242 -0.53 -44.37 -3.12
CA LEU A 242 0.62 -45.22 -3.51
C LEU A 242 0.39 -46.70 -3.21
N THR A 243 -0.22 -47.05 -2.07
CA THR A 243 -0.47 -48.46 -1.71
C THR A 243 -1.72 -49.06 -2.36
N ALA A 244 -2.62 -48.24 -2.90
CA ALA A 244 -3.86 -48.70 -3.52
C ALA A 244 -3.74 -49.01 -5.03
N HIS A 245 -2.66 -48.57 -5.69
CA HIS A 245 -2.48 -48.71 -7.14
C HIS A 245 -1.09 -49.25 -7.51
N HIS A 246 -0.98 -49.78 -8.72
CA HIS A 246 0.27 -50.34 -9.22
C HIS A 246 1.20 -49.22 -9.75
N PRO A 247 2.53 -49.25 -9.48
CA PRO A 247 3.45 -48.17 -9.86
C PRO A 247 3.44 -47.76 -11.34
N GLN A 248 3.11 -48.69 -12.26
CA GLN A 248 2.97 -48.39 -13.69
C GLN A 248 1.78 -47.46 -14.02
N ASP A 249 0.73 -47.50 -13.21
CA ASP A 249 -0.53 -46.77 -13.44
C ASP A 249 -0.47 -45.35 -12.87
N ILE A 250 0.34 -45.14 -11.83
CA ILE A 250 0.48 -43.87 -11.09
C ILE A 250 1.72 -43.03 -11.47
N LEU A 251 2.72 -43.59 -12.16
CA LEU A 251 3.99 -42.88 -12.46
C LEU A 251 4.25 -42.71 -13.96
N SER A 252 5.19 -41.82 -14.29
CA SER A 252 5.77 -41.76 -15.63
C SER A 252 6.55 -43.05 -15.96
N THR A 253 6.61 -43.42 -17.25
CA THR A 253 7.39 -44.57 -17.71
C THR A 253 8.88 -44.45 -17.39
N GLU A 254 9.40 -43.23 -17.37
CA GLU A 254 10.77 -42.93 -16.95
C GLU A 254 11.02 -43.20 -15.47
N GLU A 255 10.14 -42.75 -14.57
CA GLU A 255 10.30 -43.00 -13.13
C GLU A 255 10.23 -44.49 -12.80
N VAL A 256 9.30 -45.24 -13.41
CA VAL A 256 9.23 -46.70 -13.27
C VAL A 256 10.53 -47.35 -13.77
N GLY A 257 11.07 -46.88 -14.90
CA GLY A 257 12.37 -47.32 -15.41
C GLY A 257 13.52 -47.07 -14.43
N ARG A 258 13.56 -45.89 -13.81
CA ARG A 258 14.56 -45.52 -12.79
C ARG A 258 14.42 -46.36 -11.52
N LEU A 259 13.21 -46.60 -11.04
CA LEU A 259 12.95 -47.46 -9.87
C LEU A 259 13.34 -48.92 -10.13
N ARG A 260 13.00 -49.48 -11.30
CA ARG A 260 13.45 -50.83 -11.69
C ARG A 260 14.98 -50.91 -11.76
N ALA A 261 15.65 -49.89 -12.31
CA ALA A 261 17.12 -49.85 -12.36
C ALA A 261 17.74 -49.82 -10.95
N GLN A 262 17.16 -49.07 -10.01
CA GLN A 262 17.58 -49.09 -8.60
C GLN A 262 17.38 -50.48 -7.96
N LEU A 263 16.25 -51.15 -8.21
CA LEU A 263 16.00 -52.51 -7.71
C LEU A 263 16.92 -53.57 -8.33
N GLN A 264 17.27 -53.43 -9.60
CA GLN A 264 18.27 -54.30 -10.24
C GLN A 264 19.67 -54.08 -9.66
N GLN A 265 20.03 -52.83 -9.33
CA GLN A 265 21.28 -52.52 -8.64
C GLN A 265 21.32 -53.05 -7.20
N SER A 266 20.22 -52.98 -6.44
CA SER A 266 20.17 -53.54 -5.09
C SER A 266 20.20 -55.06 -5.09
N LYS A 267 19.47 -55.72 -6.01
CA LYS A 267 19.53 -57.19 -6.19
C LYS A 267 20.91 -57.66 -6.66
N GLY A 268 21.57 -56.89 -7.53
CA GLY A 268 22.92 -57.16 -8.02
C GLY A 268 24.03 -57.05 -6.94
N GLY A 269 23.70 -56.60 -5.73
CA GLY A 269 24.61 -56.63 -4.58
C GLY A 269 24.63 -57.96 -3.81
N GLU A 270 23.65 -58.84 -4.03
CA GLU A 270 23.45 -60.07 -3.24
C GLU A 270 23.70 -61.37 -4.04
N THR A 271 24.80 -61.42 -4.80
CA THR A 271 25.28 -62.68 -5.41
C THR A 271 26.59 -63.16 -4.77
N ASN A 272 26.50 -64.22 -3.97
CA ASN A 272 27.66 -64.96 -3.47
C ASN A 272 28.39 -65.65 -4.66
N PRO A 273 29.72 -65.59 -4.76
CA PRO A 273 30.46 -66.10 -5.94
C PRO A 273 30.87 -67.58 -5.83
N GLU A 274 29.91 -68.49 -5.91
CA GLU A 274 30.03 -69.97 -6.07
C GLU A 274 28.64 -70.47 -6.55
N GLU A 275 28.45 -71.39 -7.51
CA GLU A 275 29.31 -72.40 -8.15
C GLU A 275 28.96 -72.55 -9.68
N PRO A 276 29.41 -73.56 -10.47
CA PRO A 276 29.85 -73.32 -11.85
C PRO A 276 28.84 -73.60 -13.00
N GLU A 277 29.28 -73.25 -14.21
CA GLU A 277 28.58 -73.44 -15.50
C GLU A 277 28.35 -74.94 -15.84
N GLU A 278 27.09 -75.37 -15.94
CA GLU A 278 26.74 -76.59 -16.70
C GLU A 278 26.55 -76.25 -18.19
N GLU A 279 27.46 -76.70 -19.05
CA GLU A 279 27.27 -76.65 -20.51
C GLU A 279 26.00 -77.40 -20.93
N LYS A 280 25.13 -76.74 -21.70
CA LYS A 280 24.03 -77.38 -22.46
C LYS A 280 24.08 -76.95 -23.93
N PRO A 281 23.63 -77.83 -24.85
CA PRO A 281 24.22 -77.89 -26.20
C PRO A 281 23.76 -76.76 -27.14
N PRO A 282 24.56 -76.42 -28.17
CA PRO A 282 24.21 -75.34 -29.09
C PRO A 282 23.19 -75.82 -30.13
N GLY A 283 22.02 -75.18 -30.17
CA GLY A 283 21.08 -75.35 -31.29
C GLY A 283 19.59 -75.31 -30.95
N GLU A 284 19.10 -74.19 -30.42
CA GLU A 284 17.69 -73.79 -30.64
C GLU A 284 17.61 -72.26 -30.72
N GLU A 285 16.64 -71.75 -31.48
CA GLU A 285 16.64 -70.36 -31.99
C GLU A 285 16.16 -69.34 -30.94
N THR A 286 16.75 -68.15 -30.95
CA THR A 286 16.40 -67.04 -30.02
C THR A 286 14.96 -66.56 -30.21
N PRO A 287 14.08 -66.67 -29.20
CA PRO A 287 12.85 -65.88 -29.16
C PRO A 287 13.23 -64.41 -28.98
N SER A 288 12.57 -63.51 -29.70
CA SER A 288 12.90 -62.08 -29.75
C SER A 288 12.73 -61.36 -28.41
N ASP A 289 13.35 -60.18 -28.29
CA ASP A 289 13.22 -59.22 -27.20
C ASP A 289 11.76 -58.78 -26.95
N ASN A 290 10.99 -59.57 -26.18
CA ASN A 290 9.77 -59.10 -25.55
C ASN A 290 9.41 -59.89 -24.27
N THR A 291 10.41 -60.15 -23.41
CA THR A 291 10.13 -60.57 -22.03
C THR A 291 9.49 -59.38 -21.31
N SER A 292 8.16 -59.37 -21.27
CA SER A 292 7.40 -58.56 -20.33
C SER A 292 7.91 -58.87 -18.93
N ILE A 293 8.67 -57.93 -18.35
CA ILE A 293 9.05 -57.99 -16.94
C ILE A 293 7.77 -57.74 -16.15
N GLN A 294 7.08 -58.84 -15.83
CA GLN A 294 6.02 -58.84 -14.83
C GLN A 294 6.71 -58.54 -13.49
N ASP A 295 6.58 -57.29 -13.04
CA ASP A 295 7.08 -56.88 -11.72
C ASP A 295 6.43 -57.81 -10.68
N THR A 296 7.26 -58.54 -9.93
CA THR A 296 6.73 -59.46 -8.90
C THR A 296 6.06 -58.66 -7.78
N GLU A 297 5.13 -59.25 -7.03
CA GLU A 297 4.47 -58.55 -5.92
C GLU A 297 5.48 -57.96 -4.90
N GLU A 298 6.62 -58.63 -4.70
CA GLU A 298 7.74 -58.09 -3.92
C GLU A 298 8.42 -56.88 -4.57
N ASP A 299 8.59 -56.88 -5.90
CA ASP A 299 9.23 -55.76 -6.61
C ASP A 299 8.29 -54.56 -6.70
N VAL A 300 6.97 -54.80 -6.81
CA VAL A 300 5.93 -53.78 -6.68
C VAL A 300 5.97 -53.12 -5.29
N GLN A 301 6.05 -53.92 -4.22
CA GLN A 301 6.19 -53.40 -2.85
C GLN A 301 7.49 -52.63 -2.68
N LYS A 302 8.64 -53.16 -3.13
CA LYS A 302 9.94 -52.47 -3.03
C LYS A 302 9.99 -51.19 -3.87
N MET A 303 9.30 -51.12 -5.03
CA MET A 303 9.10 -49.87 -5.77
C MET A 303 8.27 -48.84 -4.97
N GLN A 304 7.17 -49.26 -4.36
CA GLN A 304 6.34 -48.41 -3.51
C GLN A 304 7.11 -47.91 -2.27
N GLU A 305 7.95 -48.74 -1.65
CA GLU A 305 8.80 -48.37 -0.51
C GLU A 305 9.88 -47.34 -0.88
N LEU A 306 10.61 -47.54 -1.99
CA LEU A 306 11.60 -46.57 -2.49
C LEU A 306 10.94 -45.23 -2.82
N LEU A 307 9.81 -45.26 -3.54
CA LEU A 307 9.04 -44.09 -3.92
C LEU A 307 8.55 -43.30 -2.70
N LEU A 308 8.02 -44.00 -1.69
CA LEU A 308 7.59 -43.42 -0.43
C LEU A 308 8.78 -42.84 0.34
N ALA A 309 9.94 -43.52 0.38
CA ALA A 309 11.15 -43.06 1.06
C ALA A 309 11.74 -41.78 0.43
N ASP A 310 11.62 -41.60 -0.89
CA ASP A 310 12.01 -40.34 -1.55
C ASP A 310 11.03 -39.20 -1.24
N ARG A 311 9.72 -39.41 -1.39
CA ARG A 311 8.71 -38.38 -1.07
C ARG A 311 8.64 -38.07 0.44
N GLN A 312 9.03 -39.02 1.32
CA GLN A 312 9.18 -38.82 2.77
C GLN A 312 10.23 -37.75 3.12
N LYS A 313 11.30 -37.61 2.32
CA LYS A 313 12.32 -36.55 2.49
C LYS A 313 11.73 -35.17 2.19
N ILE A 314 10.94 -35.07 1.11
CA ILE A 314 10.23 -33.86 0.71
C ILE A 314 9.23 -33.44 1.79
N TYR A 315 8.42 -34.39 2.29
CA TYR A 315 7.54 -34.16 3.43
C TYR A 315 8.29 -33.65 4.67
N GLN A 316 9.45 -34.23 5.01
CA GLN A 316 10.23 -33.79 6.18
C GLN A 316 10.77 -32.36 6.00
N GLN A 317 11.19 -31.99 4.79
CA GLN A 317 11.58 -30.61 4.48
C GLN A 317 10.39 -29.64 4.59
N ASN A 318 9.22 -30.03 4.10
CA ASN A 318 8.00 -29.23 4.20
C ASN A 318 7.51 -29.10 5.67
N GLU A 319 7.61 -30.16 6.47
CA GLU A 319 7.28 -30.13 7.91
C GLU A 319 8.13 -29.10 8.67
N MET A 320 9.40 -28.93 8.31
CA MET A 320 10.26 -27.86 8.86
C MET A 320 9.81 -26.47 8.40
N GLU A 321 9.47 -26.28 7.13
CA GLU A 321 8.99 -24.99 6.59
C GLU A 321 7.58 -24.61 7.09
N VAL A 322 6.71 -25.58 7.38
CA VAL A 322 5.47 -25.39 8.15
C VAL A 322 5.78 -25.00 9.60
N GLY A 323 6.69 -25.71 10.26
CA GLY A 323 7.08 -25.46 11.64
C GLY A 323 7.60 -24.04 11.89
N LYS A 324 8.36 -23.48 10.93
CA LYS A 324 8.77 -22.06 10.93
C LYS A 324 7.60 -21.08 10.93
N ARG A 325 6.52 -21.37 10.21
CA ARG A 325 5.42 -20.44 9.91
C ARG A 325 4.20 -20.59 10.82
N TRP A 326 4.04 -21.75 11.44
CA TRP A 326 2.87 -22.11 12.24
C TRP A 326 2.44 -21.03 13.24
N ALA A 327 3.39 -20.50 14.02
CA ALA A 327 3.10 -19.50 15.05
C ALA A 327 2.63 -18.14 14.48
N PHE A 328 3.00 -17.80 13.24
CA PHE A 328 2.54 -16.59 12.57
C PHE A 328 1.14 -16.77 11.97
N GLU A 329 0.89 -17.88 11.27
CA GLU A 329 -0.43 -18.23 10.74
C GLU A 329 -1.44 -18.38 11.87
N GLU A 330 -1.08 -19.05 12.98
CA GLU A 330 -1.94 -19.17 14.15
C GLU A 330 -2.28 -17.79 14.77
N ALA A 331 -1.39 -16.80 14.72
CA ALA A 331 -1.68 -15.46 15.24
C ALA A 331 -2.72 -14.70 14.39
N ILE A 332 -2.92 -15.07 13.11
CA ILE A 332 -3.85 -14.41 12.18
C ILE A 332 -5.26 -15.00 12.36
N LYS A 333 -6.01 -14.48 13.35
CA LYS A 333 -7.40 -14.93 13.60
C LYS A 333 -8.45 -14.38 12.61
N ARG A 334 -8.06 -13.57 11.61
CA ARG A 334 -8.95 -13.05 10.55
C ARG A 334 -8.19 -12.82 9.23
N PRO A 335 -8.07 -13.83 8.35
CA PRO A 335 -7.37 -13.71 7.07
C PRO A 335 -8.20 -13.03 5.97
N TYR A 336 -9.51 -12.84 6.18
CA TYR A 336 -10.42 -12.22 5.20
C TYR A 336 -10.70 -10.74 5.48
N PHE A 337 -11.09 -10.00 4.44
CA PHE A 337 -11.48 -8.59 4.53
C PHE A 337 -12.75 -8.37 5.38
N HIS A 338 -12.70 -7.41 6.30
CA HIS A 338 -13.90 -6.86 6.95
C HIS A 338 -13.63 -5.42 7.42
N VAL A 339 -14.58 -4.52 7.15
CA VAL A 339 -14.52 -3.08 7.52
C VAL A 339 -14.35 -2.82 9.03
N LYS A 340 -14.75 -3.76 9.92
CA LYS A 340 -14.43 -3.63 11.35
C LYS A 340 -12.92 -3.68 11.56
N PRO A 341 -12.31 -2.72 12.30
CA PRO A 341 -10.86 -2.69 12.48
C PRO A 341 -10.32 -3.98 13.12
N LEU A 342 -9.16 -4.41 12.64
CA LEU A 342 -8.29 -5.38 13.32
C LEU A 342 -7.76 -4.76 14.63
N ASP A 343 -7.48 -5.59 15.62
CA ASP A 343 -6.83 -5.15 16.85
C ASP A 343 -5.31 -4.97 16.68
N ARG A 344 -4.66 -4.35 17.68
CA ARG A 344 -3.21 -4.08 17.64
C ARG A 344 -2.34 -5.34 17.65
N ALA A 345 -2.82 -6.48 18.17
CA ALA A 345 -2.09 -7.73 18.16
C ALA A 345 -2.13 -8.39 16.78
N GLN A 346 -3.28 -8.37 16.09
CA GLN A 346 -3.42 -8.82 14.70
C GLN A 346 -2.58 -7.98 13.73
N LEU A 347 -2.62 -6.64 13.86
CA LEU A 347 -1.77 -5.75 13.07
C LEU A 347 -0.28 -6.00 13.32
N LYS A 348 0.11 -6.23 14.59
CA LYS A 348 1.49 -6.63 14.92
C LYS A 348 1.85 -7.99 14.31
N ALA A 349 0.97 -8.99 14.37
CA ALA A 349 1.23 -10.32 13.83
C ALA A 349 1.55 -10.27 12.33
N TRP A 350 0.72 -9.58 11.54
CA TRP A 350 0.96 -9.34 10.12
C TRP A 350 2.29 -8.62 9.86
N HIS A 351 2.63 -7.58 10.62
CA HIS A 351 3.93 -6.92 10.49
C HIS A 351 5.09 -7.89 10.78
N THR A 352 5.06 -8.61 11.90
CA THR A 352 6.15 -9.53 12.29
C THR A 352 6.31 -10.69 11.32
N TYR A 353 5.23 -11.17 10.71
CA TYR A 353 5.32 -12.24 9.72
C TYR A 353 5.88 -11.73 8.38
N LEU A 354 5.42 -10.55 7.91
CA LEU A 354 6.00 -9.91 6.72
C LEU A 354 7.48 -9.58 6.92
N ASP A 355 7.88 -9.04 8.08
CA ASP A 355 9.29 -8.79 8.41
C ASP A 355 10.12 -10.09 8.38
N TRP A 356 9.57 -11.20 8.90
CA TRP A 356 10.25 -12.49 8.92
C TRP A 356 10.37 -13.14 7.53
N GLU A 357 9.29 -13.29 6.76
CA GLU A 357 9.33 -13.94 5.44
C GLU A 357 10.20 -13.13 4.44
N ILE A 358 10.22 -11.79 4.54
CA ILE A 358 11.21 -10.95 3.83
C ILE A 358 12.64 -11.35 4.22
N SER A 359 12.94 -11.43 5.52
CA SER A 359 14.29 -11.75 6.00
C SER A 359 14.73 -13.19 5.65
N GLU A 360 13.82 -14.15 5.58
CA GLU A 360 14.11 -15.51 5.10
C GLU A 360 14.42 -15.51 3.60
N ALA A 361 13.66 -14.79 2.78
CA ALA A 361 13.91 -14.67 1.34
C ALA A 361 15.26 -13.99 1.04
N GLU A 362 15.61 -12.93 1.80
CA GLU A 362 16.91 -12.27 1.73
C GLU A 362 18.06 -13.22 2.12
N GLN A 363 17.91 -14.01 3.20
CA GLN A 363 18.89 -15.02 3.61
C GLN A 363 19.04 -16.14 2.56
N GLN A 364 17.94 -16.66 2.03
CA GLN A 364 17.96 -17.72 1.01
C GLN A 364 18.61 -17.25 -0.30
N ALA A 365 18.36 -16.01 -0.72
CA ALA A 365 19.04 -15.41 -1.86
C ALA A 365 20.56 -15.24 -1.61
N GLN A 366 20.95 -14.82 -0.39
CA GLN A 366 22.35 -14.61 -0.01
C GLN A 366 23.14 -15.91 0.15
N GLU A 367 22.53 -16.98 0.68
CA GLU A 367 23.13 -18.32 0.71
C GLU A 367 23.20 -18.94 -0.69
N GLY A 368 22.15 -18.74 -1.49
CA GLY A 368 22.09 -19.18 -2.88
C GLY A 368 23.21 -18.56 -3.73
N ALA A 369 23.47 -17.25 -3.59
CA ALA A 369 24.51 -16.55 -4.34
C ALA A 369 25.93 -17.16 -4.19
N VAL A 370 26.16 -17.99 -3.17
CA VAL A 370 27.42 -18.72 -2.93
C VAL A 370 27.48 -20.08 -3.66
N ARG A 371 26.33 -20.64 -4.08
CA ARG A 371 26.19 -22.03 -4.56
C ARG A 371 25.94 -22.22 -6.07
N GLY A 372 25.65 -21.17 -6.82
CA GLY A 372 25.49 -21.24 -8.28
C GLY A 372 24.05 -21.43 -8.76
N ALA A 373 23.85 -22.08 -9.91
CA ALA A 373 22.60 -21.97 -10.70
C ALA A 373 21.29 -22.31 -9.97
N GLU A 374 21.29 -23.28 -9.05
CA GLU A 374 20.12 -23.65 -8.23
C GLU A 374 19.56 -22.48 -7.40
N ALA A 375 20.41 -21.49 -7.09
CA ALA A 375 20.07 -20.30 -6.33
C ALA A 375 19.07 -19.37 -7.01
N GLN A 376 19.04 -19.34 -8.34
CA GLN A 376 18.16 -18.42 -9.06
C GLN A 376 16.71 -18.87 -8.94
N THR A 377 16.49 -20.20 -8.90
CA THR A 377 15.19 -20.83 -8.63
C THR A 377 14.76 -20.71 -7.17
N SER A 378 15.68 -20.85 -6.20
CA SER A 378 15.33 -20.64 -4.78
C SER A 378 15.05 -19.17 -4.45
N SER A 379 15.80 -18.24 -5.04
CA SER A 379 15.60 -16.79 -4.87
C SER A 379 14.26 -16.32 -5.47
N CYS A 380 13.86 -16.83 -6.64
CA CYS A 380 12.56 -16.47 -7.22
C CYS A 380 11.39 -17.02 -6.38
N ALA A 381 11.49 -18.26 -5.89
CA ALA A 381 10.50 -18.84 -4.98
C ALA A 381 10.42 -18.07 -3.64
N GLY A 382 11.55 -17.66 -3.07
CA GLY A 382 11.58 -16.82 -1.86
C GLY A 382 10.86 -15.47 -2.07
N ARG A 383 11.11 -14.79 -3.20
CA ARG A 383 10.38 -13.57 -3.59
C ARG A 383 8.89 -13.83 -3.77
N GLU A 384 8.51 -14.88 -4.51
CA GLU A 384 7.11 -15.24 -4.76
C GLU A 384 6.32 -15.41 -3.46
N ARG A 385 6.88 -16.14 -2.47
CA ARG A 385 6.28 -16.30 -1.14
C ARG A 385 6.03 -14.96 -0.43
N VAL A 386 6.98 -14.03 -0.52
CA VAL A 386 6.84 -12.68 0.06
C VAL A 386 5.74 -11.88 -0.64
N LEU A 387 5.66 -11.93 -1.98
CA LEU A 387 4.60 -11.26 -2.74
C LEU A 387 3.22 -11.80 -2.36
N ILE A 388 3.07 -13.13 -2.31
CA ILE A 388 1.82 -13.79 -1.90
C ILE A 388 1.44 -13.43 -0.46
N LEU A 389 2.41 -13.39 0.47
CA LEU A 389 2.13 -12.98 1.84
C LEU A 389 1.71 -11.50 1.94
N PHE A 390 2.27 -10.60 1.12
CA PHE A 390 1.78 -9.23 1.01
C PHE A 390 0.35 -9.16 0.49
N GLU A 391 -0.01 -9.89 -0.55
CA GLU A 391 -1.38 -9.92 -1.08
C GLU A 391 -2.39 -10.50 -0.06
N ARG A 392 -2.05 -11.60 0.63
CA ARG A 392 -2.84 -12.15 1.75
C ARG A 392 -3.05 -11.11 2.85
N CYS A 393 -1.97 -10.40 3.22
CA CYS A 393 -2.04 -9.34 4.21
C CYS A 393 -2.95 -8.19 3.74
N LEU A 394 -2.85 -7.75 2.49
CA LEU A 394 -3.66 -6.67 1.95
C LEU A 394 -5.14 -7.03 1.80
N ILE A 395 -5.51 -8.32 1.67
CA ILE A 395 -6.92 -8.75 1.80
C ILE A 395 -7.45 -8.44 3.21
N ALA A 396 -6.75 -8.85 4.27
CA ALA A 396 -7.19 -8.61 5.65
C ALA A 396 -7.04 -7.14 6.10
N CYS A 397 -6.01 -6.45 5.59
CA CYS A 397 -5.53 -5.14 6.06
C CYS A 397 -5.73 -3.99 5.04
N ALA A 398 -6.60 -4.14 4.03
CA ALA A 398 -6.77 -3.16 2.95
C ALA A 398 -6.98 -1.69 3.39
N LEU A 399 -7.56 -1.45 4.58
CA LEU A 399 -7.87 -0.12 5.11
C LEU A 399 -6.72 0.56 5.87
N TYR A 400 -5.54 -0.08 5.94
CA TYR A 400 -4.38 0.33 6.74
C TYR A 400 -3.22 0.81 5.86
N GLU A 401 -2.96 2.12 5.87
CA GLU A 401 -1.95 2.78 5.01
C GLU A 401 -0.54 2.21 5.21
N GLU A 402 -0.23 1.69 6.41
CA GLU A 402 1.06 1.14 6.78
C GLU A 402 1.47 -0.11 5.99
N PHE A 403 0.54 -1.00 5.62
CA PHE A 403 0.86 -2.22 4.87
C PHE A 403 1.12 -1.93 3.39
N TRP A 404 0.28 -1.11 2.75
CA TRP A 404 0.54 -0.63 1.39
C TRP A 404 1.88 0.14 1.32
N THR A 405 2.16 1.00 2.31
CA THR A 405 3.43 1.72 2.41
C THR A 405 4.62 0.76 2.58
N LYS A 406 4.46 -0.35 3.34
CA LYS A 406 5.49 -1.39 3.48
C LYS A 406 5.70 -2.17 2.18
N TYR A 407 4.63 -2.51 1.46
CA TYR A 407 4.72 -3.28 0.20
C TYR A 407 5.37 -2.46 -0.91
N VAL A 408 4.99 -1.19 -1.07
CA VAL A 408 5.69 -0.24 -1.97
C VAL A 408 7.19 -0.20 -1.66
N ARG A 409 7.60 -0.11 -0.39
CA ARG A 409 9.03 -0.06 -0.02
C ARG A 409 9.80 -1.35 -0.33
N TYR A 410 9.12 -2.51 -0.33
CA TYR A 410 9.72 -3.78 -0.75
C TYR A 410 9.89 -3.85 -2.29
N LEU A 411 8.91 -3.34 -3.03
CA LEU A 411 8.89 -3.37 -4.49
C LEU A 411 9.73 -2.26 -5.16
N GLU A 412 9.72 -1.04 -4.62
CA GLU A 412 10.35 0.14 -5.23
C GLU A 412 11.83 -0.04 -5.64
N PRO A 413 12.69 -0.75 -4.88
CA PRO A 413 14.07 -1.06 -5.29
C PRO A 413 14.20 -2.11 -6.41
N GLN A 414 13.15 -2.90 -6.66
CA GLN A 414 13.15 -4.05 -7.56
C GLN A 414 12.37 -3.77 -8.86
N SER A 415 11.22 -3.09 -8.78
CA SER A 415 10.41 -2.66 -9.92
C SER A 415 9.57 -1.43 -9.56
N VAL A 416 9.79 -0.36 -10.33
CA VAL A 416 9.00 0.88 -10.22
C VAL A 416 7.55 0.64 -10.68
N GLU A 417 7.29 -0.24 -11.65
CA GLU A 417 5.93 -0.46 -12.13
C GLU A 417 5.09 -1.34 -11.19
N GLU A 418 5.70 -2.32 -10.52
CA GLU A 418 5.01 -3.07 -9.46
C GLU A 418 4.63 -2.14 -8.29
N ALA A 419 5.57 -1.32 -7.83
CA ALA A 419 5.32 -0.30 -6.81
C ALA A 419 4.25 0.73 -7.23
N ARG A 420 4.22 1.12 -8.51
CA ARG A 420 3.17 1.98 -9.09
C ARG A 420 1.81 1.30 -9.07
N ASN A 421 1.72 0.03 -9.44
CA ASN A 421 0.45 -0.71 -9.44
C ASN A 421 -0.13 -0.84 -8.01
N VAL A 422 0.73 -1.06 -7.01
CA VAL A 422 0.33 -1.03 -5.59
C VAL A 422 -0.18 0.36 -5.18
N TYR A 423 0.42 1.46 -5.66
CA TYR A 423 -0.13 2.80 -5.45
C TYR A 423 -1.49 3.03 -6.12
N ARG A 424 -1.70 2.58 -7.38
CA ARG A 424 -3.02 2.65 -8.06
C ARG A 424 -4.09 1.94 -7.24
N ARG A 425 -3.87 0.66 -6.92
CA ARG A 425 -4.77 -0.17 -6.11
C ARG A 425 -5.10 0.47 -4.76
N ALA A 426 -4.09 0.95 -4.05
CA ALA A 426 -4.28 1.66 -2.80
C ALA A 426 -5.15 2.91 -2.98
N CYS A 427 -4.79 3.80 -3.90
CA CYS A 427 -5.36 5.14 -3.98
C CYS A 427 -6.69 5.21 -4.74
N GLU A 428 -6.92 4.35 -5.73
CA GLU A 428 -8.10 4.41 -6.60
C GLU A 428 -9.20 3.42 -6.16
N VAL A 429 -8.86 2.35 -5.44
CA VAL A 429 -9.82 1.36 -4.92
C VAL A 429 -10.04 1.50 -3.40
N HIS A 430 -9.02 1.17 -2.59
CA HIS A 430 -9.25 0.87 -1.16
C HIS A 430 -9.13 2.09 -0.21
N LEU A 431 -8.30 3.07 -0.55
CA LEU A 431 -7.90 4.19 0.30
C LEU A 431 -8.13 5.55 -0.39
N SER A 432 -9.17 5.65 -1.21
CA SER A 432 -9.52 6.83 -2.01
C SER A 432 -9.68 8.14 -1.22
N HIS A 433 -10.03 8.06 0.07
CA HIS A 433 -10.17 9.22 0.97
C HIS A 433 -8.95 9.43 1.90
N LYS A 434 -7.91 8.60 1.81
CA LYS A 434 -6.69 8.72 2.64
C LYS A 434 -5.67 9.63 1.97
N HIS A 435 -5.76 10.94 2.25
CA HIS A 435 -4.89 11.94 1.63
C HIS A 435 -3.38 11.66 1.77
N ASN A 436 -2.91 11.00 2.85
CA ASN A 436 -1.49 10.72 3.02
C ASN A 436 -0.98 9.73 1.97
N MET A 437 -1.70 8.63 1.70
CA MET A 437 -1.34 7.66 0.66
C MET A 437 -1.25 8.30 -0.73
N HIS A 438 -2.22 9.13 -1.12
CA HIS A 438 -2.18 9.86 -2.41
C HIS A 438 -1.03 10.87 -2.49
N LEU A 439 -0.71 11.55 -1.37
CA LEU A 439 0.44 12.44 -1.28
C LEU A 439 1.78 11.67 -1.32
N GLN A 440 1.83 10.43 -0.85
CA GLN A 440 2.96 9.52 -1.06
C GLN A 440 3.08 9.14 -2.53
N TRP A 441 2.00 8.71 -3.18
CA TRP A 441 1.96 8.36 -4.61
C TRP A 441 2.45 9.50 -5.50
N ALA A 442 1.93 10.72 -5.34
CA ALA A 442 2.38 11.87 -6.09
C ALA A 442 3.87 12.22 -5.84
N THR A 443 4.40 11.89 -4.65
CA THR A 443 5.85 12.01 -4.36
C THR A 443 6.65 10.91 -5.07
N PHE A 444 6.12 9.69 -5.13
CA PHE A 444 6.72 8.57 -5.82
C PHE A 444 6.81 8.81 -7.34
N GLU A 445 5.74 9.27 -7.98
CA GLU A 445 5.74 9.60 -9.41
C GLU A 445 6.69 10.75 -9.73
N GLU A 446 6.73 11.79 -8.88
CA GLU A 446 7.67 12.90 -9.03
C GLU A 446 9.14 12.44 -8.90
N ARG A 447 9.45 11.55 -7.94
CA ARG A 447 10.80 10.98 -7.77
C ARG A 447 11.24 10.15 -8.98
N HIS A 448 10.32 9.45 -9.63
CA HIS A 448 10.58 8.63 -10.81
C HIS A 448 10.33 9.38 -12.14
N GLY A 449 10.25 10.71 -12.11
CA GLY A 449 10.17 11.56 -13.30
C GLY A 449 8.80 11.59 -14.00
N ASN A 450 7.80 10.87 -13.52
CA ASN A 450 6.45 10.83 -14.08
C ASN A 450 5.61 12.04 -13.61
N ILE A 451 6.06 13.23 -14.00
CA ILE A 451 5.50 14.50 -13.52
C ILE A 451 4.03 14.69 -13.95
N THR A 452 3.63 14.11 -15.09
CA THR A 452 2.23 14.16 -15.56
C THR A 452 1.30 13.43 -14.61
N GLU A 453 1.67 12.25 -14.15
CA GLU A 453 0.86 11.48 -13.20
C GLU A 453 0.86 12.11 -11.81
N ALA A 454 2.01 12.61 -11.33
CA ALA A 454 2.08 13.39 -10.09
C ALA A 454 1.10 14.59 -10.08
N ARG A 455 0.84 15.20 -11.26
CA ARG A 455 -0.18 16.24 -11.43
C ARG A 455 -1.61 15.70 -11.44
N ARG A 456 -1.87 14.57 -12.12
CA ARG A 456 -3.19 13.90 -12.13
C ARG A 456 -3.63 13.57 -10.72
N VAL A 457 -2.79 12.83 -9.98
CA VAL A 457 -3.06 12.40 -8.60
C VAL A 457 -3.38 13.59 -7.70
N LEU A 458 -2.55 14.64 -7.70
CA LEU A 458 -2.78 15.81 -6.84
C LEU A 458 -3.99 16.67 -7.27
N LYS A 459 -4.33 16.72 -8.55
CA LYS A 459 -5.54 17.41 -9.03
C LYS A 459 -6.79 16.66 -8.57
N ASN A 460 -6.84 15.35 -8.82
CA ASN A 460 -7.95 14.49 -8.42
C ASN A 460 -8.13 14.51 -6.89
N LEU A 461 -7.04 14.47 -6.13
CA LEU A 461 -7.04 14.56 -4.67
C LEU A 461 -7.64 15.87 -4.15
N GLU A 462 -7.37 17.01 -4.79
CA GLU A 462 -7.96 18.29 -4.41
C GLU A 462 -9.45 18.40 -4.80
N GLN A 463 -9.86 17.74 -5.89
CA GLN A 463 -11.27 17.64 -6.27
C GLN A 463 -12.06 16.74 -5.30
N ALA A 464 -11.45 15.65 -4.82
CA ALA A 464 -12.04 14.73 -3.84
C ALA A 464 -12.06 15.29 -2.40
N MET A 465 -11.09 16.15 -2.03
CA MET A 465 -11.02 16.83 -0.73
C MET A 465 -10.73 18.32 -0.88
N PRO A 466 -11.76 19.14 -1.24
CA PRO A 466 -11.65 20.59 -1.29
C PRO A 466 -11.22 21.21 0.05
N GLY A 467 -10.55 22.35 0.01
CA GLY A 467 -10.09 23.08 1.20
C GLY A 467 -8.88 22.48 1.93
N LEU A 468 -8.44 21.26 1.59
CA LEU A 468 -7.27 20.61 2.20
C LEU A 468 -5.96 21.26 1.72
N ALA A 469 -5.59 22.38 2.36
CA ALA A 469 -4.57 23.31 1.90
C ALA A 469 -3.18 22.71 1.62
N MET A 470 -2.84 21.60 2.29
CA MET A 470 -1.60 20.86 2.04
C MET A 470 -1.53 20.25 0.62
N VAL A 471 -2.67 19.89 0.01
CA VAL A 471 -2.74 19.38 -1.37
C VAL A 471 -2.46 20.49 -2.37
N ARG A 472 -3.13 21.64 -2.24
CA ARG A 472 -2.86 22.85 -3.05
C ARG A 472 -1.39 23.26 -2.94
N LEU A 473 -0.81 23.27 -1.74
CA LEU A 473 0.62 23.56 -1.56
C LEU A 473 1.54 22.50 -2.17
N ARG A 474 1.12 21.22 -2.21
CA ARG A 474 1.89 20.18 -2.92
C ARG A 474 1.85 20.38 -4.44
N ARG A 475 0.69 20.74 -5.02
CA ARG A 475 0.56 21.12 -6.45
C ARG A 475 1.46 22.30 -6.81
N VAL A 476 1.36 23.41 -6.06
CA VAL A 476 2.23 24.60 -6.20
C VAL A 476 3.71 24.23 -6.05
N GLY A 477 4.03 23.34 -5.11
CA GLY A 477 5.39 22.84 -4.88
C GLY A 477 5.96 22.04 -6.06
N LEU A 478 5.13 21.18 -6.66
CA LEU A 478 5.45 20.39 -7.86
C LEU A 478 5.68 21.32 -9.06
N GLU A 479 4.75 22.21 -9.36
CA GLU A 479 4.88 23.13 -10.50
C GLU A 479 6.14 24.00 -10.39
N ARG A 480 6.42 24.53 -9.19
CA ARG A 480 7.67 25.26 -8.90
C ARG A 480 8.93 24.42 -9.12
N ARG A 481 8.97 23.15 -8.69
CA ARG A 481 10.14 22.26 -8.91
C ARG A 481 10.34 21.92 -10.39
N THR A 482 9.25 21.89 -11.16
CA THR A 482 9.27 21.67 -12.61
C THR A 482 9.49 22.95 -13.43
N GLY A 483 9.86 24.06 -12.78
CA GLY A 483 10.15 25.35 -13.43
C GLY A 483 8.93 26.15 -13.90
N ARG A 484 7.70 25.61 -13.80
CA ARG A 484 6.46 26.25 -14.27
C ARG A 484 5.94 27.28 -13.26
N LEU A 485 6.71 28.35 -13.06
CA LEU A 485 6.44 29.37 -12.05
C LEU A 485 5.09 30.08 -12.26
N ASP A 486 4.68 30.34 -13.49
CA ASP A 486 3.39 31.00 -13.76
C ASP A 486 2.20 30.15 -13.30
N GLN A 487 2.27 28.83 -13.50
CA GLN A 487 1.27 27.87 -13.02
C GLN A 487 1.28 27.77 -11.48
N ALA A 488 2.45 27.84 -10.86
CA ALA A 488 2.58 27.87 -9.40
C ALA A 488 2.06 29.19 -8.79
N GLU A 489 2.18 30.32 -9.49
CA GLU A 489 1.63 31.61 -9.11
C GLU A 489 0.10 31.63 -9.25
N GLU A 490 -0.43 31.07 -10.35
CA GLU A 490 -1.86 31.06 -10.62
C GLU A 490 -2.62 30.11 -9.69
N LEU A 491 -2.09 28.92 -9.41
CA LEU A 491 -2.64 28.02 -8.39
C LEU A 491 -2.72 28.68 -7.00
N LEU A 492 -1.85 29.64 -6.68
CA LEU A 492 -1.94 30.44 -5.46
C LEU A 492 -2.96 31.58 -5.58
N ARG A 493 -3.12 32.22 -6.75
CA ARG A 493 -4.20 33.22 -6.99
C ARG A 493 -5.58 32.61 -6.86
N GLU A 494 -5.83 31.48 -7.53
CA GLU A 494 -7.06 30.70 -7.41
C GLU A 494 -7.38 30.42 -5.94
N ALA A 495 -6.39 29.94 -5.17
CA ALA A 495 -6.57 29.58 -3.77
C ALA A 495 -6.87 30.79 -2.87
N VAL A 496 -6.26 31.96 -3.13
CA VAL A 496 -6.63 33.22 -2.48
C VAL A 496 -8.07 33.62 -2.83
N LEU A 497 -8.43 33.58 -4.12
CA LEU A 497 -9.78 33.95 -4.57
C LEU A 497 -10.87 33.04 -3.97
N GLN A 498 -10.62 31.72 -3.94
CA GLN A 498 -11.53 30.70 -3.45
C GLN A 498 -11.67 30.67 -1.91
N SER A 499 -10.73 31.26 -1.16
CA SER A 499 -10.73 31.20 0.31
C SER A 499 -11.23 32.48 1.00
N LYS A 500 -11.71 33.48 0.26
CA LYS A 500 -12.16 34.79 0.80
C LYS A 500 -13.21 34.67 1.91
N GLU A 501 -14.10 33.68 1.85
CA GLU A 501 -15.14 33.43 2.86
C GLU A 501 -14.60 32.81 4.16
N THR A 502 -13.32 32.40 4.18
CA THR A 502 -12.62 31.78 5.31
C THR A 502 -11.39 32.62 5.68
N PRO A 503 -11.54 33.69 6.52
CA PRO A 503 -10.49 34.71 6.74
C PRO A 503 -9.12 34.19 7.20
N THR A 504 -9.09 33.04 7.90
CA THR A 504 -7.86 32.36 8.34
C THR A 504 -7.12 31.68 7.19
N LEU A 505 -7.86 31.04 6.28
CA LEU A 505 -7.36 30.36 5.09
C LEU A 505 -6.98 31.35 4.00
N HIS A 506 -7.76 32.43 3.83
CA HIS A 506 -7.42 33.59 2.99
C HIS A 506 -6.07 34.18 3.40
N ALA A 507 -5.91 34.53 4.67
CA ALA A 507 -4.65 35.05 5.20
C ALA A 507 -3.47 34.07 4.99
N PHE A 508 -3.70 32.76 5.15
CA PHE A 508 -2.68 31.74 4.87
C PHE A 508 -2.24 31.76 3.40
N TYR A 509 -3.17 31.67 2.44
CA TYR A 509 -2.81 31.65 1.02
C TYR A 509 -2.20 32.97 0.55
N SER A 510 -2.69 34.12 1.02
CA SER A 510 -2.13 35.43 0.68
C SER A 510 -0.69 35.59 1.18
N ILE A 511 -0.35 35.05 2.36
CA ILE A 511 1.05 34.95 2.83
C ILE A 511 1.89 34.06 1.89
N LYS A 512 1.35 32.94 1.39
CA LYS A 512 2.08 32.04 0.47
C LYS A 512 2.31 32.72 -0.88
N LEU A 513 1.29 33.38 -1.43
CA LEU A 513 1.35 34.14 -2.69
C LEU A 513 2.33 35.32 -2.60
N ALA A 514 2.27 36.12 -1.53
CA ALA A 514 3.20 37.21 -1.31
C ALA A 514 4.66 36.72 -1.16
N ARG A 515 4.89 35.63 -0.41
CA ARG A 515 6.23 35.02 -0.31
C ARG A 515 6.73 34.45 -1.64
N PHE A 516 5.85 33.87 -2.46
CA PHE A 516 6.17 33.42 -3.82
C PHE A 516 6.59 34.59 -4.70
N LEU A 517 5.74 35.61 -4.81
CA LEU A 517 5.95 36.83 -5.60
C LEU A 517 7.25 37.55 -5.21
N LEU A 518 7.53 37.68 -3.91
CA LEU A 518 8.72 38.35 -3.40
C LEU A 518 10.01 37.55 -3.67
N LYS A 519 10.03 36.25 -3.36
CA LYS A 519 11.27 35.46 -3.38
C LYS A 519 11.58 34.82 -4.72
N LEU A 520 10.57 34.49 -5.53
CA LEU A 520 10.72 33.86 -6.85
C LEU A 520 10.48 34.86 -7.97
N SER A 521 9.27 35.42 -8.09
CA SER A 521 8.90 36.40 -9.14
C SER A 521 9.55 37.79 -8.97
N LYS A 522 10.35 37.98 -7.91
CA LYS A 522 11.07 39.22 -7.51
C LYS A 522 10.22 40.49 -7.45
N ASN A 523 8.90 40.36 -7.35
CA ASN A 523 7.95 41.46 -7.47
C ASN A 523 7.42 41.89 -6.10
N SER A 524 8.20 42.72 -5.40
CA SER A 524 7.85 43.28 -4.10
C SER A 524 6.57 44.13 -4.13
N ALA A 525 6.29 44.83 -5.23
CA ALA A 525 5.07 45.64 -5.38
C ALA A 525 3.79 44.79 -5.40
N LYS A 526 3.75 43.71 -6.22
CA LYS A 526 2.64 42.74 -6.20
C LYS A 526 2.53 42.05 -4.84
N ALA A 527 3.65 41.63 -4.25
CA ALA A 527 3.66 40.96 -2.94
C ALA A 527 3.12 41.86 -1.81
N ARG A 528 3.47 43.15 -1.81
CA ARG A 528 2.92 44.18 -0.91
C ARG A 528 1.41 44.32 -1.09
N THR A 529 0.96 44.42 -2.33
CA THR A 529 -0.47 44.59 -2.68
C THR A 529 -1.32 43.44 -2.13
N VAL A 530 -0.92 42.19 -2.40
CA VAL A 530 -1.58 40.98 -1.88
C VAL A 530 -1.67 40.94 -0.35
N LEU A 531 -0.66 41.45 0.37
CA LEU A 531 -0.68 41.51 1.83
C LEU A 531 -1.60 42.64 2.35
N LEU A 532 -1.69 43.77 1.66
CA LEU A 532 -2.58 44.87 2.03
C LEU A 532 -4.05 44.47 1.82
N GLU A 533 -4.41 43.93 0.65
CA GLU A 533 -5.75 43.38 0.36
C GLU A 533 -6.19 42.32 1.39
N ALA A 534 -5.25 41.48 1.84
CA ALA A 534 -5.52 40.49 2.88
C ALA A 534 -5.67 41.09 4.29
N ILE A 535 -4.99 42.20 4.60
CA ILE A 535 -5.14 42.92 5.88
C ILE A 535 -6.47 43.69 5.94
N GLU A 536 -7.00 44.17 4.81
CA GLU A 536 -8.33 44.78 4.75
C GLU A 536 -9.45 43.77 5.10
N ILE A 537 -9.26 42.50 4.74
CA ILE A 537 -10.19 41.39 5.07
C ILE A 537 -9.94 40.84 6.49
N SER A 538 -8.68 40.71 6.92
CA SER A 538 -8.29 40.09 8.20
C SER A 538 -7.37 41.02 9.03
N PRO A 539 -7.85 42.18 9.53
CA PRO A 539 -7.00 43.22 10.14
C PRO A 539 -6.44 42.83 11.51
N ASP A 540 -7.03 41.85 12.19
CA ASP A 540 -6.59 41.24 13.45
C ASP A 540 -5.46 40.21 13.26
N ASN A 541 -5.21 39.77 12.03
CA ASN A 541 -4.31 38.66 11.76
C ASN A 541 -2.84 39.10 11.81
N SER A 542 -2.23 38.95 12.98
CA SER A 542 -0.83 39.27 13.24
C SER A 542 0.17 38.67 12.24
N LYS A 543 -0.12 37.49 11.65
CA LYS A 543 0.77 36.86 10.66
C LYS A 543 0.85 37.66 9.36
N LEU A 544 -0.22 38.34 8.94
CA LEU A 544 -0.20 39.20 7.75
C LEU A 544 0.67 40.44 7.97
N HIS A 545 0.44 41.19 9.05
CA HIS A 545 1.24 42.36 9.41
C HIS A 545 2.73 42.01 9.56
N MET A 546 3.05 40.84 10.14
CA MET A 546 4.44 40.38 10.29
C MET A 546 5.08 40.09 8.92
N ASN A 547 4.34 39.50 7.98
CA ASN A 547 4.83 39.25 6.62
C ASN A 547 5.00 40.53 5.80
N LEU A 548 4.18 41.55 6.05
CA LEU A 548 4.33 42.86 5.43
C LEU A 548 5.57 43.59 5.96
N LEU A 549 5.81 43.54 7.28
CA LEU A 549 7.03 44.05 7.89
C LEU A 549 8.28 43.31 7.38
N GLU A 550 8.25 41.98 7.30
CA GLU A 550 9.31 41.16 6.70
C GLU A 550 9.59 41.53 5.22
N LEU A 551 8.57 41.97 4.47
CA LEU A 551 8.71 42.41 3.08
C LEU A 551 9.40 43.77 2.99
N GLU A 552 9.00 44.76 3.79
CA GLU A 552 9.61 46.09 3.75
C GLU A 552 11.06 46.07 4.24
N VAL A 553 11.34 45.37 5.35
CA VAL A 553 12.68 45.22 5.92
C VAL A 553 13.63 44.46 4.97
N ALA A 554 13.11 43.62 4.07
CA ALA A 554 13.90 42.88 3.08
C ALA A 554 14.20 43.64 1.77
N GLY A 555 13.80 44.92 1.64
CA GLY A 555 14.23 45.80 0.55
C GLY A 555 15.51 46.59 0.85
N ASP A 556 15.81 47.66 0.10
CA ASP A 556 16.90 48.58 0.47
C ASP A 556 16.46 49.41 1.69
N PRO A 557 17.15 49.33 2.84
CA PRO A 557 16.78 50.08 4.04
C PRO A 557 16.71 51.61 3.80
N ARG A 558 17.50 52.13 2.85
CA ARG A 558 17.52 53.57 2.51
C ARG A 558 16.29 54.02 1.72
N GLY A 559 15.63 53.11 1.00
CA GLY A 559 14.37 53.39 0.30
C GLY A 559 13.12 53.00 1.11
N ASN A 560 13.19 51.88 1.85
CA ASN A 560 12.05 51.28 2.52
C ASN A 560 11.84 51.72 3.98
N GLY A 561 12.73 52.51 4.58
CA GLY A 561 12.60 52.91 6.00
C GLY A 561 11.25 53.58 6.35
N THR A 562 10.68 54.34 5.42
CA THR A 562 9.33 54.91 5.55
C THR A 562 8.23 53.84 5.47
N GLY A 563 8.40 52.82 4.62
CA GLY A 563 7.51 51.65 4.54
C GLY A 563 7.52 50.81 5.81
N VAL A 564 8.70 50.61 6.42
CA VAL A 564 8.84 49.95 7.72
C VAL A 564 8.10 50.72 8.81
N GLN A 565 8.28 52.04 8.90
CA GLN A 565 7.53 52.90 9.83
C GLN A 565 6.02 52.79 9.62
N GLN A 566 5.53 52.88 8.38
CA GLN A 566 4.10 52.72 8.05
C GLN A 566 3.54 51.35 8.47
N CYS A 567 4.34 50.27 8.34
CA CYS A 567 3.92 48.93 8.78
C CYS A 567 3.81 48.83 10.30
N VAL A 568 4.75 49.44 11.04
CA VAL A 568 4.70 49.49 12.51
C VAL A 568 3.50 50.31 12.97
N SER A 569 3.29 51.52 12.42
CA SER A 569 2.11 52.36 12.74
C SER A 569 0.80 51.61 12.49
N ARG A 570 0.61 51.02 11.30
CA ARG A 570 -0.58 50.21 10.98
C ARG A 570 -0.81 49.07 11.97
N ALA A 571 0.25 48.36 12.38
CA ALA A 571 0.13 47.25 13.33
C ALA A 571 -0.16 47.72 14.77
N LEU A 572 0.25 48.93 15.15
CA LEU A 572 -0.10 49.57 16.43
C LEU A 572 -1.55 50.09 16.45
N GLU A 573 -2.10 50.49 15.31
CA GLU A 573 -3.50 50.90 15.16
C GLU A 573 -4.46 49.70 15.09
N ALA A 574 -4.11 48.68 14.28
CA ALA A 574 -4.89 47.47 14.03
C ALA A 574 -5.33 46.72 15.32
N PRO A 575 -6.39 45.89 15.29
CA PRO A 575 -6.91 45.16 16.47
C PRO A 575 -6.05 43.97 16.93
N LEU A 576 -4.73 44.13 16.96
CA LEU A 576 -3.74 43.13 17.40
C LEU A 576 -3.62 43.06 18.93
N SER A 577 -3.20 41.91 19.45
CA SER A 577 -2.98 41.71 20.90
C SER A 577 -1.93 42.69 21.48
N PRO A 578 -2.00 43.06 22.77
CA PRO A 578 -1.00 43.91 23.42
C PRO A 578 0.43 43.41 23.26
N HIS A 579 0.65 42.09 23.38
CA HIS A 579 1.97 41.47 23.19
C HIS A 579 2.45 41.60 21.73
N THR A 580 1.55 41.40 20.76
CA THR A 580 1.84 41.62 19.34
C THR A 580 2.21 43.07 19.06
N LYS A 581 1.47 44.05 19.60
CA LYS A 581 1.76 45.49 19.42
C LYS A 581 3.14 45.87 19.98
N LEU A 582 3.51 45.34 21.16
CA LEU A 582 4.85 45.50 21.72
C LEU A 582 5.94 44.92 20.81
N LEU A 583 5.72 43.75 20.21
CA LEU A 583 6.66 43.14 19.26
C LEU A 583 6.85 43.99 17.99
N PHE A 584 5.78 44.57 17.42
CA PHE A 584 5.91 45.50 16.28
C PHE A 584 6.69 46.76 16.64
N SER A 585 6.39 47.37 17.79
CA SER A 585 7.11 48.54 18.29
C SER A 585 8.60 48.23 18.53
N GLN A 586 8.92 47.08 19.14
CA GLN A 586 10.30 46.62 19.35
C GLN A 586 11.04 46.40 18.02
N ARG A 587 10.40 45.81 17.01
CA ARG A 587 10.99 45.61 15.67
C ARG A 587 11.19 46.92 14.93
N GLY A 588 10.29 47.89 15.10
CA GLY A 588 10.44 49.25 14.58
C GLY A 588 11.63 49.99 15.21
N LEU A 589 11.79 49.88 16.53
CA LEU A 589 12.95 50.41 17.25
C LEU A 589 14.26 49.76 16.77
N GLN A 590 14.31 48.42 16.69
CA GLN A 590 15.50 47.71 16.20
C GLN A 590 15.91 48.17 14.78
N PHE A 591 14.95 48.29 13.85
CA PHE A 591 15.24 48.79 12.51
C PHE A 591 15.74 50.26 12.52
N ALA A 592 15.23 51.10 13.42
CA ALA A 592 15.72 52.46 13.60
C ALA A 592 17.13 52.49 14.21
N GLU A 593 17.47 51.59 15.13
CA GLU A 593 18.82 51.44 15.68
C GLU A 593 19.83 50.96 14.62
N ASP A 594 19.46 49.97 13.81
CA ASP A 594 20.31 49.38 12.77
C ASP A 594 20.49 50.28 11.52
N PHE A 595 19.45 51.03 11.11
CA PHE A 595 19.41 51.73 9.81
C PHE A 595 18.93 53.20 9.88
N GLY A 596 18.73 53.76 11.08
CA GLY A 596 18.18 55.11 11.26
C GLY A 596 19.10 56.23 10.76
N ALA A 597 18.55 57.15 9.97
CA ALA A 597 19.30 58.27 9.40
C ALA A 597 19.78 59.31 10.45
N THR A 598 19.17 59.37 11.63
CA THR A 598 19.58 60.27 12.74
C THR A 598 19.33 59.66 14.11
N VAL A 599 20.19 59.95 15.09
CA VAL A 599 19.97 59.56 16.49
C VAL A 599 18.64 60.11 17.04
N GLN A 600 18.23 61.30 16.60
CA GLN A 600 16.95 61.90 17.00
C GLN A 600 15.73 61.05 16.56
N SER A 601 15.78 60.44 15.36
CA SER A 601 14.73 59.52 14.92
C SER A 601 14.67 58.24 15.78
N VAL A 602 15.82 57.71 16.20
CA VAL A 602 15.89 56.54 17.11
C VAL A 602 15.30 56.86 18.49
N LEU A 603 15.71 58.00 19.08
CA LEU A 603 15.19 58.46 20.37
C LEU A 603 13.67 58.69 20.34
N THR A 604 13.12 59.15 19.22
CA THR A 604 11.68 59.36 19.06
C THR A 604 10.91 58.03 19.10
N VAL A 605 11.37 57.02 18.34
CA VAL A 605 10.77 55.66 18.34
C VAL A 605 10.98 54.97 19.69
N TYR A 606 12.10 55.22 20.37
CA TYR A 606 12.35 54.73 21.73
C TYR A 606 11.36 55.31 22.75
N ASP A 607 11.13 56.62 22.73
CA ASP A 607 10.15 57.27 23.61
C ASP A 607 8.71 56.79 23.35
N GLU A 608 8.36 56.50 22.09
CA GLU A 608 7.09 55.86 21.73
C GLU A 608 6.99 54.43 22.27
N HIS A 609 8.05 53.62 22.13
CA HIS A 609 8.13 52.29 22.71
C HIS A 609 7.98 52.31 24.25
N GLN A 610 8.63 53.27 24.92
CA GLN A 610 8.55 53.44 26.37
C GLN A 610 7.17 53.92 26.85
N LYS A 611 6.40 54.67 26.03
CA LYS A 611 5.00 54.99 26.32
C LYS A 611 4.13 53.74 26.19
N LEU A 612 4.25 53.01 25.07
CA LEU A 612 3.49 51.79 24.80
C LEU A 612 3.70 50.71 25.88
N LEU A 613 4.95 50.53 26.35
CA LEU A 613 5.30 49.65 27.47
C LEU A 613 4.56 50.03 28.77
N LYS A 614 4.46 51.33 29.09
CA LYS A 614 3.79 51.81 30.31
C LYS A 614 2.27 51.66 30.20
N GLU A 615 1.68 51.99 29.06
CA GLU A 615 0.24 51.88 28.82
C GLU A 615 -0.26 50.43 28.86
N LEU A 616 0.43 49.52 28.17
CA LEU A 616 0.06 48.11 28.12
C LEU A 616 0.49 47.36 29.40
N GLY A 617 1.60 47.75 30.03
CA GLY A 617 2.03 47.23 31.32
C GLY A 617 1.08 47.59 32.47
N ASN A 618 0.51 48.80 32.48
CA ASN A 618 -0.47 49.21 33.49
C ASN A 618 -1.82 48.49 33.32
N LYS A 619 -2.27 48.26 32.07
CA LYS A 619 -3.49 47.50 31.80
C LYS A 619 -3.46 46.08 32.38
N LYS A 620 -2.28 45.43 32.41
CA LYS A 620 -2.12 44.11 33.05
C LYS A 620 -2.44 44.12 34.56
N ARG A 621 -2.21 45.23 35.28
CA ARG A 621 -2.56 45.38 36.71
C ARG A 621 -4.02 45.79 36.95
N SER A 622 -4.72 46.24 35.91
CA SER A 622 -6.12 46.66 36.01
C SER A 622 -7.08 45.49 35.76
N ALA A 623 -6.73 44.58 34.86
CA ALA A 623 -7.52 43.39 34.53
C ALA A 623 -7.53 42.31 35.63
N GLU A 624 -6.62 42.39 36.61
CA GLU A 624 -6.50 41.43 37.73
C GLU A 624 -7.37 41.83 38.94
N ASN A 625 -7.97 43.03 38.93
CA ASN A 625 -8.70 43.64 40.05
C ASN A 625 -10.16 44.03 39.69
N GLY A 626 -10.79 43.38 38.69
CA GLY A 626 -12.00 43.93 38.08
C GLY A 626 -12.93 42.95 37.36
N ASP A 627 -13.16 41.75 37.91
CA ASP A 627 -14.31 40.91 37.51
C ASP A 627 -14.74 39.94 38.64
N ASN A 628 -15.36 40.48 39.69
CA ASN A 628 -16.05 39.68 40.73
C ASN A 628 -17.01 40.54 41.59
N ASP A 629 -18.14 40.96 41.02
CA ASP A 629 -19.34 41.40 41.77
C ASP A 629 -20.56 41.44 40.82
N ASP A 630 -21.41 40.41 40.84
CA ASP A 630 -22.74 40.40 40.19
C ASP A 630 -23.81 40.00 41.22
N PRO A 631 -24.54 40.96 41.82
CA PRO A 631 -25.47 40.70 42.91
C PRO A 631 -26.94 40.78 42.49
N GLU A 632 -27.61 39.64 42.25
CA GLU A 632 -28.99 39.36 42.76
C GLU A 632 -29.56 37.98 42.34
N LYS A 633 -29.60 37.02 43.29
CA LYS A 633 -30.81 36.19 43.56
C LYS A 633 -30.69 35.31 44.81
N MET A 634 -31.54 35.57 45.82
CA MET A 634 -31.73 34.68 46.98
C MET A 634 -33.02 33.88 46.88
N SER A 635 -32.91 32.54 46.87
CA SER A 635 -33.88 31.55 47.38
C SER A 635 -33.30 30.14 47.13
N LYS A 636 -33.41 29.11 47.98
CA LYS A 636 -34.19 28.90 49.22
C LYS A 636 -33.50 27.81 50.09
N LEU A 637 -34.08 27.49 51.25
CA LEU A 637 -33.73 26.37 52.17
C LEU A 637 -33.83 24.99 51.43
N GLU A 638 -33.30 23.84 51.93
CA GLU A 638 -33.02 23.40 53.32
C GLU A 638 -32.03 22.21 53.41
N GLU A 639 -31.40 21.99 54.58
CA GLU A 639 -30.84 20.72 55.17
C GLU A 639 -29.86 19.77 54.40
N SER A 640 -28.89 19.07 55.02
CA SER A 640 -28.44 18.96 56.42
C SER A 640 -26.97 18.46 56.59
N SER A 641 -26.47 18.46 57.85
CA SER A 641 -25.45 17.55 58.44
C SER A 641 -23.94 17.88 58.46
N ALA A 642 -23.48 18.26 59.67
CA ALA A 642 -22.21 17.91 60.35
C ALA A 642 -20.89 18.73 60.14
N VAL A 643 -20.03 18.66 61.19
CA VAL A 643 -18.85 19.51 61.55
C VAL A 643 -17.95 18.71 62.55
N PRO A 644 -16.75 19.15 63.02
CA PRO A 644 -15.98 20.40 62.81
C PRO A 644 -14.45 20.23 62.47
N ALA A 645 -13.71 21.36 62.38
CA ALA A 645 -12.23 21.45 62.29
C ALA A 645 -11.55 21.74 63.65
N PRO A 646 -10.19 21.77 63.75
CA PRO A 646 -9.42 23.04 63.77
C PRO A 646 -7.96 22.91 63.21
N SER A 647 -6.98 23.81 63.46
CA SER A 647 -6.81 25.23 63.03
C SER A 647 -5.36 25.73 63.36
N MET A 648 -4.86 26.80 62.73
CA MET A 648 -3.64 27.61 63.12
C MET A 648 -2.25 26.90 62.98
N ALA A 649 -1.07 27.55 62.83
CA ALA A 649 -0.65 28.94 62.50
C ALA A 649 0.83 28.98 61.98
N THR A 650 1.35 30.17 61.65
CA THR A 650 2.67 30.46 60.99
C THR A 650 3.87 30.74 61.91
N PRO A 651 5.12 30.53 61.43
CA PRO A 651 6.32 31.28 61.88
C PRO A 651 7.21 31.89 60.74
N PRO A 652 8.17 32.81 61.05
CA PRO A 652 8.92 33.65 60.06
C PRO A 652 10.44 33.33 59.89
N ALA A 653 11.21 34.20 59.20
CA ALA A 653 12.63 33.99 58.79
C ALA A 653 13.60 35.17 59.08
N VAL A 654 14.93 34.91 59.27
CA VAL A 654 16.10 35.85 59.17
C VAL A 654 17.46 35.06 58.96
N PRO A 655 18.73 35.61 58.86
CA PRO A 655 19.74 35.15 57.85
C PRO A 655 21.10 34.54 58.38
N PRO A 656 22.37 34.90 57.97
CA PRO A 656 23.18 34.08 57.03
C PRO A 656 24.71 33.80 57.31
N MET A 657 25.34 32.86 56.55
CA MET A 657 26.80 32.71 56.19
C MET A 657 27.83 32.30 57.29
N PRO A 658 29.12 31.91 57.03
CA PRO A 658 29.88 31.52 55.81
C PRO A 658 30.82 30.25 55.88
N MET A 659 31.36 29.77 54.72
CA MET A 659 32.59 28.95 54.46
C MET A 659 32.82 27.57 55.18
N THR A 660 33.60 26.58 54.69
CA THR A 660 34.88 26.51 53.90
C THR A 660 34.97 25.35 52.86
N THR A 661 36.12 25.23 52.15
CA THR A 661 36.54 24.22 51.13
C THR A 661 37.97 23.68 51.48
N PRO A 662 38.79 22.91 50.69
CA PRO A 662 38.72 22.39 49.29
C PRO A 662 39.22 20.89 49.11
N PRO A 663 40.13 20.46 48.17
CA PRO A 663 39.91 20.00 46.76
C PRO A 663 40.44 18.54 46.42
N PRO A 664 40.97 18.19 45.21
CA PRO A 664 40.27 17.49 44.10
C PRO A 664 41.02 16.18 43.62
N PRO A 665 40.97 15.63 42.37
CA PRO A 665 41.30 16.29 41.06
C PRO A 665 40.49 15.89 39.78
N MET A 666 40.40 16.83 38.81
CA MET A 666 40.56 16.72 37.33
C MET A 666 39.90 15.57 36.51
N MET A 667 39.39 15.71 35.28
CA MET A 667 39.09 16.78 34.29
C MET A 667 38.02 16.20 33.32
N GLY A 668 37.24 16.93 32.50
CA GLY A 668 37.08 18.38 32.28
C GLY A 668 36.47 18.65 30.88
N GLY A 669 35.68 19.72 30.69
CA GLY A 669 35.16 20.11 29.37
C GLY A 669 33.75 20.74 29.36
N ASP A 670 33.67 22.06 29.50
CA ASP A 670 32.43 22.84 29.37
C ASP A 670 32.06 23.16 27.90
N MET A 671 30.75 23.34 27.63
CA MET A 671 30.26 24.54 26.94
C MET A 671 28.77 24.78 27.22
N SER A 672 28.31 26.02 27.06
CA SER A 672 27.10 26.54 27.72
C SER A 672 25.82 26.52 26.87
N GLY A 673 24.67 26.41 27.54
CA GLY A 673 23.33 26.59 26.97
C GLY A 673 22.33 27.02 28.04
N SER A 674 21.74 28.21 27.88
CA SER A 674 20.85 28.80 28.90
C SER A 674 19.39 28.31 28.80
N HIS A 675 18.61 28.53 29.86
CA HIS A 675 17.24 28.04 29.99
C HIS A 675 16.25 28.68 29.01
N SER A 676 15.23 27.90 28.63
CA SER A 676 13.84 28.37 28.52
C SER A 676 12.89 27.18 28.70
N ALA A 677 11.94 27.29 29.64
CA ALA A 677 11.05 26.19 30.02
C ALA A 677 9.59 26.66 30.20
N TYR A 678 8.79 26.46 29.17
CA TYR A 678 7.31 26.39 29.15
C TYR A 678 6.97 25.55 27.89
N GLY A 679 6.18 24.47 27.88
CA GLY A 679 5.26 23.93 28.88
C GLY A 679 3.84 24.47 28.65
N TYR A 680 2.81 23.67 28.41
CA TYR A 680 2.71 22.21 28.15
C TYR A 680 1.38 21.95 27.40
N GLY A 681 1.23 20.84 26.68
CA GLY A 681 -0.08 20.53 26.04
C GLY A 681 -0.03 19.53 24.88
N GLY A 682 -0.01 18.24 25.18
CA GLY A 682 -0.14 17.17 24.18
C GLY A 682 -1.19 16.13 24.61
N TRP A 683 -2.26 16.00 23.84
CA TRP A 683 -3.30 14.97 24.01
C TRP A 683 -3.90 14.52 22.67
N TYR A 684 -3.07 14.09 21.72
CA TYR A 684 -3.45 13.13 20.67
C TYR A 684 -2.22 12.48 20.01
N GLN A 685 -1.30 11.96 20.86
CA GLN A 685 -0.09 11.29 20.38
C GLN A 685 -0.36 9.79 20.16
N GLN A 686 -0.72 9.42 18.93
CA GLN A 686 -0.77 8.02 18.51
C GLN A 686 0.64 7.42 18.66
N GLN A 687 0.76 6.35 19.46
CA GLN A 687 2.05 5.77 19.84
C GLN A 687 2.80 5.25 18.61
N GLN A 688 3.96 5.85 18.32
CA GLN A 688 4.86 5.39 17.27
C GLN A 688 5.53 4.08 17.71
N TYR A 689 5.30 3.00 16.96
CA TYR A 689 6.10 1.78 17.06
C TYR A 689 7.31 1.84 16.12
N GLY A 690 8.48 1.45 16.63
CA GLY A 690 9.57 0.85 15.86
C GLY A 690 10.19 1.62 14.68
N GLY A 691 11.17 2.49 14.98
CA GLY A 691 12.36 2.71 14.13
C GLY A 691 12.25 3.43 12.77
N TYR A 692 11.18 3.22 12.00
CA TYR A 692 11.12 3.58 10.57
C TYR A 692 10.23 4.79 10.27
N GLY A 693 10.46 5.87 11.03
CA GLY A 693 9.73 7.13 10.91
C GLY A 693 10.06 7.89 9.63
N TYR A 694 9.16 7.83 8.64
CA TYR A 694 9.12 8.84 7.58
C TYR A 694 8.67 10.17 8.22
N GLN A 695 9.65 11.02 8.58
CA GLN A 695 9.39 12.30 9.23
C GLN A 695 8.63 13.20 8.24
N ASN A 696 7.31 13.34 8.40
CA ASN A 696 6.46 14.10 7.47
C ASN A 696 6.93 15.57 7.41
N PRO A 697 7.58 16.03 6.32
CA PRO A 697 8.25 17.33 6.30
C PRO A 697 7.27 18.51 6.23
N TRP A 698 5.97 18.23 6.08
CA TRP A 698 4.94 19.16 5.65
C TRP A 698 3.78 19.21 6.66
N ASN A 699 4.10 19.26 7.96
CA ASN A 699 3.10 19.45 9.01
C ASN A 699 2.46 20.85 8.91
N TYR A 700 1.23 20.88 8.39
CA TYR A 700 0.40 22.08 8.30
C TYR A 700 -0.74 22.10 9.32
N ASN A 701 -0.76 21.20 10.30
CA ASN A 701 -1.90 20.99 11.21
C ASN A 701 -2.26 22.23 12.04
N GLN A 702 -1.32 23.17 12.22
CA GLN A 702 -1.54 24.48 12.86
C GLN A 702 -2.46 25.45 12.07
N TYR A 703 -3.00 25.04 10.91
CA TYR A 703 -3.86 25.86 10.05
C TYR A 703 -5.27 25.28 9.84
N TYR A 704 -5.59 24.14 10.47
CA TYR A 704 -6.93 23.58 10.48
C TYR A 704 -7.47 23.59 11.94
N PRO A 705 -8.78 23.73 12.15
CA PRO A 705 -9.38 23.34 13.42
C PRO A 705 -9.18 21.83 13.65
N PRO A 706 -9.22 21.34 14.91
CA PRO A 706 -9.38 19.91 15.14
C PRO A 706 -10.72 19.43 14.53
N SER A 707 -10.65 18.33 13.80
CA SER A 707 -11.77 17.59 13.20
C SER A 707 -12.46 16.69 14.22
#